data_AF-A0A143B964-F1
#
_entry.id   AF-A0A143B964-F1
#
_cell.length_a   1.000
_cell.length_b   1.000
_cell.length_c   1.000
_cell.angle_alpha   90.00
_cell.angle_beta   90.00
_cell.angle_gamma   90.00
#
_symmetry.space_group_name_H-M   'P 1'
#
loop_
_entity.id
_entity.type
_entity.pdbx_description
1 polymer ?
#
loop_
_entity_poly.entity_id
_entity_poly.type
_entity_poly.pdbx_seq_one_letter_code
_entity_poly.pdbx_strand_id
1 'polypeptide(L)'
;MEQRVFLNFLDRAEVEGVLKRPFKPGEGVVEVLLEGQGRALTFRLSELACIKFCGPAVKIVNAELGGGYEEVLTMNGETFRVQIPDRDKFTAGFFGFPEDGQGPYQSIFFTSHGIRLRQLQRPVGQILLENGVLRETDMNAALAEQDRLRRRRVGEILAEENNLPQGTIEATLQHPPAEGSLPKNARVGDILIAAGLVTREQVEKAVASQEQGKSKRIGDLLIERGLITEEQLMVALATKFRLPLVDLSAVEPQEEALAALSSGMAYRFKVLPLERDGNRLLIATSAPTDTTIADSLRFATGCHIDLVVAYAAAIDDALTRYYTPEGSVDSLLGQLDGEIATFEEDEAKEFGSEVSESDSQVINVVNRLLIEAHQEGVSDIHFEPGPGSAPLRIRHRIDGSCLVAHRIAGVFKRAVIARLKIMSNLDIAERRKPQSGKILLRVGRKLLEYRVEITPTVGGQEDAVLRVLSSSKPLPLDQLGFSSRNLNAFHDFLRKPYGLILCVGPTGSGKTTTLHSALAVINTPERKIWTVEDPVEITQSGLRQVPVHPRIGFGFAEALRSFLRADPDVIMVGEMRDVETAKIAIEASLTGHLVLSTLHTNSAPETLTRLIEMGMDPFSFSDAVLGVIAQRLARALCSHCRRPRPASRETWSDLIAAYGEERYHADGFPAWSPDAVLMLAEGCEKCDGKGYRGRVALHEVLVATAEIKHAIKRNLPLEEIRDLALDQGMRSLKMDGVAKVLAGQTDFDQVMKVCL
;
A
#
# COMPACT_ATOMS: atom_id res chain seq x y z
N MET A 1 1.40 -57.08 42.65
CA MET A 1 1.29 -56.79 41.20
C MET A 1 1.20 -55.28 41.07
N GLU A 2 2.33 -54.65 40.78
CA GLU A 2 2.39 -53.22 40.49
C GLU A 2 1.90 -53.02 39.05
N GLN A 3 0.69 -52.46 38.88
CA GLN A 3 0.14 -52.20 37.54
C GLN A 3 0.49 -50.78 37.12
N ARG A 4 1.39 -50.67 36.13
CA ARG A 4 1.82 -49.41 35.54
C ARG A 4 0.71 -48.83 34.66
N VAL A 5 0.42 -47.54 34.85
CA VAL A 5 -0.63 -46.81 34.17
C VAL A 5 -0.16 -45.43 33.73
N PHE A 6 -0.75 -44.95 32.65
CA PHE A 6 -0.61 -43.58 32.17
C PHE A 6 -1.98 -42.90 32.30
N LEU A 7 -2.00 -41.78 33.02
CA LEU A 7 -3.17 -40.94 33.24
C LEU A 7 -3.10 -39.77 32.27
N ASN A 8 -4.00 -39.75 31.29
CA ASN A 8 -4.09 -38.66 30.33
C ASN A 8 -5.19 -37.71 30.78
N PHE A 9 -4.84 -36.45 31.00
CA PHE A 9 -5.75 -35.41 31.44
C PHE A 9 -6.44 -34.74 30.25
N LEU A 10 -7.58 -34.10 30.52
CA LEU A 10 -8.34 -33.36 29.50
C LEU A 10 -7.54 -32.18 28.92
N ASP A 11 -6.59 -31.61 29.67
CA ASP A 11 -5.72 -30.49 29.28
C ASP A 11 -4.43 -30.92 28.55
N ARG A 12 -4.36 -32.18 28.11
CA ARG A 12 -3.22 -32.82 27.43
C ARG A 12 -2.01 -33.14 28.32
N ALA A 13 -2.06 -32.94 29.64
CA ALA A 13 -1.02 -33.47 30.52
C ALA A 13 -1.09 -35.01 30.57
N GLU A 14 0.06 -35.69 30.60
CA GLU A 14 0.15 -37.14 30.83
C GLU A 14 1.02 -37.40 32.07
N VAL A 15 0.52 -38.25 32.96
CA VAL A 15 1.22 -38.62 34.19
C VAL A 15 1.35 -40.13 34.27
N GLU A 16 2.58 -40.58 34.48
CA GLU A 16 2.91 -41.99 34.63
C GLU A 16 3.02 -42.38 36.11
N GLY A 17 2.45 -43.53 36.46
CA GLY A 17 2.57 -44.07 37.80
C GLY A 17 2.13 -45.52 37.93
N VAL A 18 2.15 -46.01 39.17
CA VAL A 18 1.70 -47.36 39.52
C VAL A 18 0.43 -47.27 40.34
N LEU A 19 -0.59 -48.05 39.99
CA LEU A 19 -1.83 -48.10 40.77
C LEU A 19 -1.54 -48.54 42.21
N LYS A 20 -1.94 -47.72 43.18
CA LYS A 20 -1.85 -48.06 44.60
C LYS A 20 -2.81 -49.21 44.97
N ARG A 21 -3.96 -49.26 44.31
CA ARG A 21 -4.99 -50.30 44.48
C ARG A 21 -5.69 -50.58 43.15
N PRO A 22 -6.34 -51.76 42.97
CA PRO A 22 -7.03 -52.10 41.74
C PRO A 22 -8.04 -51.00 41.35
N PHE A 23 -7.98 -50.58 40.08
CA PHE A 23 -8.85 -49.53 39.57
C PHE A 23 -10.31 -49.98 39.53
N LYS A 24 -11.20 -49.17 40.11
CA LYS A 24 -12.64 -49.41 40.13
C LYS A 24 -13.37 -48.20 39.55
N PRO A 25 -13.89 -48.28 38.30
CA PRO A 25 -14.56 -47.16 37.63
C PRO A 25 -15.68 -46.51 38.45
N GLY A 26 -16.44 -47.30 39.22
CA GLY A 26 -17.58 -46.82 40.01
C GLY A 26 -17.23 -45.87 41.16
N GLU A 27 -15.96 -45.78 41.57
CA GLU A 27 -15.54 -44.86 42.63
C GLU A 27 -15.27 -43.43 42.12
N GLY A 28 -15.21 -43.22 40.81
CA GLY A 28 -15.01 -41.89 40.21
C GLY A 28 -13.61 -41.31 40.37
N VAL A 29 -12.68 -42.05 40.98
CA VAL A 29 -11.30 -41.63 41.22
C VAL A 29 -10.29 -42.75 40.89
N VAL A 30 -9.05 -42.36 40.65
CA VAL A 30 -7.91 -43.28 40.50
C VAL A 30 -6.78 -42.86 41.43
N GLU A 31 -6.18 -43.83 42.14
CA GLU A 31 -5.07 -43.60 43.06
C GLU A 31 -3.78 -44.21 42.50
N VAL A 32 -2.78 -43.34 42.24
CA VAL A 32 -1.47 -43.74 41.70
C VAL A 32 -0.33 -43.27 42.59
N LEU A 33 0.73 -44.07 42.65
CA LEU A 33 2.03 -43.73 43.18
C LEU A 33 2.89 -43.25 42.00
N LEU A 34 3.35 -41.99 42.03
CA LEU A 34 4.21 -41.44 40.99
C LEU A 34 5.67 -41.85 41.22
N GLU A 35 6.40 -42.15 40.14
CA GLU A 35 7.84 -42.46 40.24
C GLU A 35 8.60 -41.27 40.87
N GLY A 36 9.36 -41.54 41.94
CA GLY A 36 10.16 -40.54 42.64
C GLY A 36 9.46 -39.78 43.78
N GLN A 37 8.15 -39.95 43.99
CA GLN A 37 7.42 -39.37 45.12
C GLN A 37 6.71 -40.49 45.90
N GLY A 38 7.23 -40.86 47.07
CA GLY A 38 6.71 -41.98 47.89
C GLY A 38 5.31 -41.78 48.51
N ARG A 39 4.46 -40.90 47.93
CA ARG A 39 3.10 -40.59 48.40
C ARG A 39 2.10 -40.84 47.28
N ALA A 40 1.00 -41.50 47.61
CA ALA A 40 -0.10 -41.72 46.67
C ALA A 40 -0.87 -40.43 46.40
N LEU A 41 -1.16 -40.18 45.13
CA LEU A 41 -2.03 -39.12 44.66
C LEU A 41 -3.35 -39.69 44.15
N THR A 42 -4.43 -38.96 44.37
CA THR A 42 -5.78 -39.31 43.95
C THR A 42 -6.26 -38.32 42.90
N PHE A 43 -6.65 -38.82 41.73
CA PHE A 43 -7.16 -38.01 40.61
C PHE A 43 -8.63 -38.35 40.34
N ARG A 44 -9.44 -37.36 39.96
CA ARG A 44 -10.85 -37.59 39.60
C ARG A 44 -10.96 -38.02 38.14
N LEU A 45 -11.80 -39.00 37.85
CA LEU A 45 -12.03 -39.46 36.47
C LEU A 45 -12.62 -38.37 35.57
N SER A 46 -13.31 -37.37 36.14
CA SER A 46 -13.81 -36.21 35.40
C SER A 46 -12.71 -35.29 34.86
N GLU A 47 -11.49 -35.38 35.38
CA GLU A 47 -10.33 -34.58 34.97
C GLU A 47 -9.49 -35.31 33.91
N LEU A 48 -9.77 -36.60 33.70
CA LEU A 48 -9.00 -37.48 32.83
C LEU A 48 -9.73 -37.70 31.51
N ALA A 49 -8.99 -37.71 30.41
CA ALA A 49 -9.44 -38.16 29.11
C ALA A 49 -9.53 -39.68 29.05
N CYS A 50 -8.45 -40.37 29.41
CA CYS A 50 -8.37 -41.82 29.49
C CYS A 50 -7.27 -42.29 30.44
N ILE A 51 -7.32 -43.56 30.83
CA ILE A 51 -6.29 -44.25 31.60
C ILE A 51 -5.78 -45.40 30.76
N LYS A 52 -4.48 -45.43 30.46
CA LYS A 52 -3.85 -46.49 29.65
C LYS A 52 -3.15 -47.48 30.59
N PHE A 53 -3.43 -48.77 30.44
CA PHE A 53 -2.88 -49.82 31.32
C PHE A 53 -1.87 -50.69 30.55
N CYS A 54 -0.64 -50.79 31.06
CA CYS A 54 0.43 -51.59 30.43
C CYS A 54 0.34 -53.10 30.69
N GLY A 55 -0.58 -53.52 31.56
CA GLY A 55 -0.87 -54.93 31.85
C GLY A 55 -2.37 -55.15 31.95
N PRO A 56 -2.83 -56.43 32.01
CA PRO A 56 -4.25 -56.73 31.94
C PRO A 56 -4.97 -56.13 33.14
N ALA A 57 -5.99 -55.31 32.89
CA ALA A 57 -6.85 -54.78 33.95
C ALA A 57 -7.50 -55.96 34.70
N VAL A 58 -7.09 -56.13 35.96
CA VAL A 58 -7.48 -57.26 36.79
C VAL A 58 -9.01 -57.25 36.96
N LYS A 59 -9.67 -58.24 36.33
CA LYS A 59 -11.13 -58.56 36.28
C LYS A 59 -11.99 -57.92 35.17
N ILE A 60 -11.54 -57.96 33.91
CA ILE A 60 -12.45 -57.99 32.75
C ILE A 60 -11.96 -59.06 31.78
N VAL A 61 -12.09 -60.33 32.16
CA VAL A 61 -11.52 -61.47 31.41
C VAL A 61 -12.61 -62.32 30.74
N ASN A 62 -13.91 -62.03 30.96
CA ASN A 62 -15.02 -62.83 30.42
C ASN A 62 -16.14 -61.97 29.78
N ALA A 63 -15.81 -60.81 29.19
CA ALA A 63 -16.78 -60.04 28.43
C ALA A 63 -16.65 -60.41 26.94
N GLU A 64 -17.73 -60.87 26.32
CA GLU A 64 -17.79 -61.09 24.86
C GLU A 64 -17.45 -59.76 24.16
N LEU A 65 -16.35 -59.75 23.42
CA LEU A 65 -15.93 -58.60 22.61
C LEU A 65 -16.91 -58.47 21.44
N GLY A 66 -17.52 -57.28 21.30
CA GLY A 66 -18.47 -57.00 20.22
C GLY A 66 -17.79 -57.12 18.85
N GLY A 67 -18.53 -57.56 17.82
CA GLY A 67 -18.00 -58.01 16.53
C GLY A 67 -17.38 -56.94 15.60
N GLY A 68 -16.97 -55.77 16.11
CA GLY A 68 -16.37 -54.71 15.30
C GLY A 68 -15.41 -53.82 16.10
N TYR A 69 -14.40 -53.28 15.41
CA TYR A 69 -13.52 -52.25 15.97
C TYR A 69 -14.20 -50.88 15.89
N GLU A 70 -14.05 -50.11 16.95
CA GLU A 70 -14.51 -48.74 17.05
C GLU A 70 -13.31 -47.79 17.11
N GLU A 71 -13.45 -46.65 16.46
CA GLU A 71 -12.48 -45.56 16.57
C GLU A 71 -12.97 -44.57 17.63
N VAL A 72 -12.18 -44.40 18.68
CA VAL A 72 -12.46 -43.52 19.82
C VAL A 72 -11.48 -42.37 19.81
N LEU A 73 -11.98 -41.16 19.56
CA LEU A 73 -11.24 -39.91 19.68
C LEU A 73 -11.50 -39.32 21.06
N THR A 74 -10.45 -39.15 21.87
CA THR A 74 -10.52 -38.51 23.18
C THR A 74 -10.51 -36.98 23.06
N MET A 75 -10.99 -36.29 24.10
CA MET A 75 -11.07 -34.82 24.17
C MET A 75 -9.70 -34.13 24.09
N ASN A 76 -8.64 -34.81 24.54
CA ASN A 76 -7.27 -34.32 24.40
C ASN A 76 -6.71 -34.47 22.97
N GLY A 77 -7.43 -35.16 22.08
CA GLY A 77 -7.10 -35.31 20.66
C GLY A 77 -6.45 -36.64 20.26
N GLU A 78 -6.28 -37.60 21.18
CA GLU A 78 -5.76 -38.93 20.86
C GLU A 78 -6.84 -39.82 20.24
N THR A 79 -6.48 -40.59 19.21
CA THR A 79 -7.40 -41.51 18.52
C THR A 79 -6.96 -42.95 18.74
N PHE A 80 -7.90 -43.80 19.14
CA PHE A 80 -7.66 -45.21 19.42
C PHE A 80 -8.63 -46.09 18.64
N ARG A 81 -8.10 -47.09 17.95
CA ARG A 81 -8.90 -48.16 17.37
C ARG A 81 -8.99 -49.31 18.38
N VAL A 82 -10.18 -49.51 18.95
CA VAL A 82 -10.41 -50.43 20.07
C VAL A 82 -11.61 -51.34 19.82
N GLN A 83 -11.54 -52.58 20.29
CA GLN A 83 -12.73 -53.38 20.53
C GLN A 83 -13.32 -53.01 21.88
N ILE A 84 -14.64 -52.83 21.92
CA ILE A 84 -15.37 -52.46 23.13
C ILE A 84 -16.29 -53.63 23.49
N PRO A 85 -16.22 -54.16 24.72
CA PRO A 85 -17.11 -55.24 25.14
C PRO A 85 -18.57 -54.77 25.20
N ASP A 86 -19.50 -55.62 24.75
CA ASP A 86 -20.93 -55.25 24.62
C ASP A 86 -21.62 -54.97 25.97
N ARG A 87 -21.09 -55.50 27.09
CA ARG A 87 -21.74 -55.48 28.41
C ARG A 87 -21.08 -54.63 29.51
N ASP A 88 -19.98 -53.93 29.23
CA ASP A 88 -19.21 -53.20 30.26
C ASP A 88 -19.19 -51.67 30.05
N LYS A 89 -20.37 -51.04 30.18
CA LYS A 89 -20.51 -49.58 30.25
C LYS A 89 -20.66 -49.16 31.72
N PHE A 90 -19.65 -48.48 32.27
CA PHE A 90 -19.72 -47.89 33.61
C PHE A 90 -20.21 -46.45 33.51
N THR A 91 -20.85 -45.95 34.56
CA THR A 91 -21.31 -44.54 34.63
C THR A 91 -20.16 -43.55 34.43
N ALA A 92 -18.93 -43.94 34.79
CA ALA A 92 -17.74 -43.12 34.65
C ALA A 92 -17.03 -43.26 33.28
N GLY A 93 -17.36 -44.26 32.46
CA GLY A 93 -16.60 -44.57 31.24
C GLY A 93 -16.71 -46.03 30.79
N PHE A 94 -15.87 -46.44 29.84
CA PHE A 94 -15.81 -47.83 29.36
C PHE A 94 -14.38 -48.26 29.04
N PHE A 95 -14.15 -49.58 28.99
CA PHE A 95 -12.88 -50.13 28.54
C PHE A 95 -12.90 -50.37 27.03
N GLY A 96 -11.79 -50.01 26.38
CA GLY A 96 -11.46 -50.43 25.02
C GLY A 96 -10.16 -51.21 25.00
N PHE A 97 -10.11 -52.23 24.15
CA PHE A 97 -8.95 -53.08 23.93
C PHE A 97 -8.35 -52.75 22.56
N PRO A 98 -7.15 -52.13 22.51
CA PRO A 98 -6.55 -51.69 21.26
C PRO A 98 -6.25 -52.86 20.32
N GLU A 99 -6.29 -52.60 19.02
CA GLU A 99 -5.87 -53.54 17.97
C GLU A 99 -4.36 -53.83 18.10
N ASP A 100 -3.98 -55.11 18.06
CA ASP A 100 -2.58 -55.56 18.26
C ASP A 100 -1.61 -54.76 17.36
N GLY A 101 -0.65 -54.07 18.00
CA GLY A 101 0.41 -53.31 17.32
C GLY A 101 0.42 -51.79 17.54
N GLN A 102 -0.58 -51.21 18.20
CA GLN A 102 -0.60 -49.80 18.58
C GLN A 102 -0.27 -49.56 20.07
N GLY A 103 1.02 -49.68 20.41
CA GLY A 103 1.58 -49.21 21.68
C GLY A 103 1.64 -50.24 22.82
N PRO A 104 2.27 -49.90 23.96
CA PRO A 104 2.55 -50.83 25.05
C PRO A 104 1.34 -51.11 25.97
N TYR A 105 0.13 -50.70 25.57
CA TYR A 105 -1.06 -50.75 26.43
C TYR A 105 -1.95 -51.93 26.04
N GLN A 106 -2.32 -52.75 27.01
CA GLN A 106 -3.21 -53.90 26.78
C GLN A 106 -4.68 -53.53 26.90
N SER A 107 -5.00 -52.46 27.63
CA SER A 107 -6.37 -51.96 27.77
C SER A 107 -6.34 -50.46 28.10
N ILE A 108 -7.41 -49.77 27.72
CA ILE A 108 -7.59 -48.34 27.94
C ILE A 108 -8.97 -48.13 28.54
N PHE A 109 -9.04 -47.39 29.65
CA PHE A 109 -10.32 -46.92 30.19
C PHE A 109 -10.58 -45.49 29.71
N PHE A 110 -11.59 -45.31 28.88
CA PHE A 110 -12.03 -44.00 28.41
C PHE A 110 -13.05 -43.43 29.37
N THR A 111 -12.80 -42.24 29.89
CA THR A 111 -13.77 -41.59 30.80
C THR A 111 -14.92 -40.99 29.99
N SER A 112 -16.12 -40.92 30.56
CA SER A 112 -17.29 -40.41 29.84
C SER A 112 -17.16 -38.94 29.41
N HIS A 113 -16.40 -38.14 30.16
CA HIS A 113 -16.11 -36.72 29.85
C HIS A 113 -14.89 -36.57 28.94
N GLY A 114 -14.12 -37.64 28.77
CA GLY A 114 -12.88 -37.68 28.02
C GLY A 114 -13.02 -38.05 26.57
N ILE A 115 -14.23 -38.28 26.06
CA ILE A 115 -14.46 -38.74 24.69
C ILE A 115 -15.08 -37.61 23.87
N ARG A 116 -14.46 -37.32 22.72
CA ARG A 116 -14.94 -36.36 21.75
C ARG A 116 -15.80 -37.01 20.68
N LEU A 117 -15.38 -38.17 20.16
CA LEU A 117 -16.09 -38.88 19.09
C LEU A 117 -15.88 -40.39 19.24
N ARG A 118 -16.90 -41.17 18.91
CA ARG A 118 -16.87 -42.64 18.85
C ARG A 118 -17.58 -43.09 17.58
N GLN A 119 -16.90 -43.80 16.68
CA GLN A 119 -17.46 -44.28 15.41
C GLN A 119 -17.27 -45.79 15.22
N LEU A 120 -18.35 -46.49 14.83
CA LEU A 120 -18.34 -47.91 14.50
C LEU A 120 -18.13 -48.08 12.99
N GLN A 121 -17.02 -48.72 12.59
CA GLN A 121 -16.74 -49.02 11.18
C GLN A 121 -17.37 -50.38 10.81
N ARG A 122 -18.35 -50.38 9.89
CA ARG A 122 -18.83 -51.60 9.20
C ARG A 122 -18.44 -51.51 7.72
N PRO A 123 -17.71 -52.48 7.16
CA PRO A 123 -17.31 -52.45 5.75
C PRO A 123 -18.53 -52.44 4.81
N VAL A 124 -18.54 -51.51 3.85
CA VAL A 124 -19.63 -51.32 2.87
C VAL A 124 -20.00 -52.62 2.16
N GLY A 125 -19.02 -53.45 1.81
CA GLY A 125 -19.30 -54.72 1.12
C GLY A 125 -20.20 -55.66 1.91
N GLN A 126 -20.00 -55.74 3.23
CA GLN A 126 -20.81 -56.58 4.11
C GLN A 126 -22.23 -56.03 4.25
N ILE A 127 -22.36 -54.70 4.30
CA ILE A 127 -23.67 -54.01 4.28
C ILE A 127 -24.41 -54.29 2.96
N LEU A 128 -23.70 -54.29 1.82
CA LEU A 128 -24.32 -54.53 0.51
C LEU A 128 -24.75 -56.00 0.31
N LEU A 129 -24.03 -56.96 0.89
CA LEU A 129 -24.44 -58.38 0.93
C LEU A 129 -25.66 -58.58 1.83
N GLU A 130 -25.65 -58.01 3.05
CA GLU A 130 -26.77 -58.10 4.00
C GLU A 130 -28.06 -57.50 3.43
N ASN A 131 -27.95 -56.42 2.64
CA ASN A 131 -29.09 -55.78 1.99
C ASN A 131 -29.49 -56.44 0.65
N GLY A 132 -28.85 -57.54 0.27
CA GLY A 132 -29.16 -58.29 -0.97
C GLY A 132 -28.87 -57.52 -2.27
N VAL A 133 -28.14 -56.40 -2.18
CA VAL A 133 -27.78 -55.55 -3.32
C VAL A 133 -26.65 -56.18 -4.13
N LEU A 134 -25.76 -56.91 -3.46
CA LEU A 134 -24.64 -57.62 -4.08
C LEU A 134 -24.78 -59.12 -3.85
N ARG A 135 -24.45 -59.94 -4.86
CA ARG A 135 -24.36 -61.40 -4.67
C ARG A 135 -22.98 -61.76 -4.12
N GLU A 136 -22.92 -62.83 -3.35
CA GLU A 136 -21.68 -63.31 -2.74
C GLU A 136 -20.62 -63.69 -3.79
N THR A 137 -21.06 -64.17 -4.96
CA THR A 137 -20.18 -64.42 -6.11
C THR A 137 -19.52 -63.16 -6.63
N ASP A 138 -20.26 -62.06 -6.68
CA ASP A 138 -19.78 -60.78 -7.20
C ASP A 138 -18.83 -60.13 -6.17
N MET A 139 -19.12 -60.31 -4.87
CA MET A 139 -18.20 -59.91 -3.80
C MET A 139 -16.88 -60.67 -3.90
N ASN A 140 -16.94 -61.99 -4.03
CA ASN A 140 -15.74 -62.82 -4.08
C ASN A 140 -14.92 -62.57 -5.35
N ALA A 141 -15.58 -62.29 -6.48
CA ALA A 141 -14.89 -61.87 -7.70
C ALA A 141 -14.22 -60.49 -7.53
N ALA A 142 -14.91 -59.53 -6.92
CA ALA A 142 -14.35 -58.21 -6.63
C ALA A 142 -13.18 -58.27 -5.64
N LEU A 143 -13.28 -59.10 -4.60
CA LEU A 143 -12.20 -59.33 -3.64
C LEU A 143 -11.03 -60.09 -4.27
N ALA A 144 -11.29 -61.07 -5.13
CA ALA A 144 -10.24 -61.78 -5.86
C ALA A 144 -9.51 -60.87 -6.85
N GLU A 145 -10.22 -59.99 -7.56
CA GLU A 145 -9.59 -59.00 -8.42
C GLU A 145 -8.85 -57.93 -7.61
N GLN A 146 -9.40 -57.51 -6.47
CA GLN A 146 -8.71 -56.61 -5.55
C GLN A 146 -7.43 -57.26 -5.01
N ASP A 147 -7.43 -58.55 -4.68
CA ASP A 147 -6.24 -59.25 -4.19
C ASP A 147 -5.22 -59.48 -5.32
N ARG A 148 -5.71 -59.74 -6.56
CA ARG A 148 -4.86 -59.78 -7.75
C ARG A 148 -4.18 -58.44 -8.00
N LEU A 149 -4.93 -57.34 -7.97
CA LEU A 149 -4.40 -55.98 -8.13
C LEU A 149 -3.46 -55.59 -6.98
N ARG A 150 -3.73 -56.01 -5.74
CA ARG A 150 -2.84 -55.77 -4.59
C ARG A 150 -1.53 -56.54 -4.69
N ARG A 151 -1.53 -57.74 -5.29
CA ARG A 151 -0.32 -58.58 -5.42
C ARG A 151 0.48 -58.35 -6.69
N ARG A 152 -0.09 -57.69 -7.71
CA ARG A 152 0.64 -57.31 -8.92
C ARG A 152 1.73 -56.30 -8.54
N ARG A 153 2.98 -56.62 -8.90
CA ARG A 153 4.08 -55.67 -8.71
C ARG A 153 3.96 -54.60 -9.77
N VAL A 154 4.17 -53.33 -9.40
CA VAL A 154 4.10 -52.18 -10.31
C VAL A 154 4.92 -52.40 -11.59
N GLY A 155 6.07 -53.07 -11.49
CA GLY A 155 6.90 -53.42 -12.66
C GLY A 155 6.19 -54.34 -13.67
N GLU A 156 5.42 -55.33 -13.21
CA GLU A 156 4.70 -56.26 -14.09
C GLU A 156 3.52 -55.56 -14.79
N ILE A 157 2.85 -54.65 -14.09
CA ILE A 157 1.76 -53.83 -14.62
C ILE A 157 2.29 -52.93 -15.75
N LEU A 158 3.41 -52.23 -15.49
CA LEU A 158 4.04 -51.37 -16.47
C LEU A 158 4.60 -52.15 -17.67
N ALA A 159 5.05 -53.39 -17.46
CA ALA A 159 5.54 -54.28 -18.52
C ALA A 159 4.44 -54.65 -19.52
N GLU A 160 3.28 -55.10 -19.01
CA GLU A 160 2.15 -55.49 -19.84
C GLU A 160 1.51 -54.30 -20.54
N GLU A 161 1.27 -53.20 -19.82
CA GLU A 161 0.55 -52.04 -20.38
C GLU A 161 1.36 -51.30 -21.45
N ASN A 162 2.70 -51.37 -21.38
CA ASN A 162 3.59 -50.68 -22.30
C ASN A 162 4.40 -51.61 -23.22
N ASN A 163 4.07 -52.91 -23.25
CA ASN A 163 4.75 -53.92 -24.07
C ASN A 163 6.28 -53.98 -23.84
N LEU A 164 6.73 -53.79 -22.59
CA LEU A 164 8.16 -53.80 -22.27
C LEU A 164 8.65 -55.23 -21.99
N PRO A 165 9.79 -55.67 -22.57
CA PRO A 165 10.37 -56.98 -22.26
C PRO A 165 10.71 -57.09 -20.78
N GLN A 166 10.30 -58.18 -20.14
CA GLN A 166 10.49 -58.39 -18.69
C GLN A 166 11.97 -58.29 -18.27
N GLY A 167 12.90 -58.69 -19.15
CA GLY A 167 14.35 -58.55 -18.92
C GLY A 167 14.86 -57.11 -18.84
N THR A 168 14.15 -56.13 -19.43
CA THR A 168 14.49 -54.71 -19.32
C THR A 168 14.21 -54.16 -17.92
N ILE A 169 13.16 -54.66 -17.26
CA ILE A 169 12.79 -54.27 -15.90
C ILE A 169 13.75 -54.88 -14.88
N GLU A 170 14.11 -56.16 -15.05
CA GLU A 170 15.08 -56.82 -14.19
C GLU A 170 16.49 -56.20 -14.31
N ALA A 171 16.93 -55.84 -15.52
CA ALA A 171 18.20 -55.14 -15.72
C ALA A 171 18.23 -53.75 -15.05
N THR A 172 17.10 -53.03 -15.07
CA THR A 172 16.96 -51.70 -14.43
C THR A 172 16.94 -51.81 -12.89
N LEU A 173 16.41 -52.91 -12.34
CA LEU A 173 16.40 -53.18 -10.90
C LEU A 173 17.77 -53.66 -10.39
N GLN A 174 18.53 -54.40 -11.20
CA GLN A 174 19.87 -54.89 -10.85
C GLN A 174 20.97 -53.83 -11.04
N HIS A 175 20.73 -52.87 -11.93
CA HIS A 175 21.59 -51.72 -12.16
C HIS A 175 20.77 -50.44 -12.01
N PRO A 176 20.39 -50.05 -10.77
CA PRO A 176 19.75 -48.77 -10.56
C PRO A 176 20.67 -47.67 -11.11
N PRO A 177 20.17 -46.76 -11.96
CA PRO A 177 20.98 -45.66 -12.45
C PRO A 177 21.52 -44.92 -11.22
N ALA A 178 22.84 -44.74 -11.18
CA ALA A 178 23.55 -44.18 -10.04
C ALA A 178 22.80 -42.94 -9.52
N GLU A 179 22.52 -42.90 -8.21
CA GLU A 179 22.05 -41.69 -7.51
C GLU A 179 23.07 -40.57 -7.69
N GLY A 180 22.97 -39.86 -8.81
CA GLY A 180 23.57 -38.56 -8.98
C GLY A 180 22.77 -37.60 -8.13
N SER A 181 23.30 -37.16 -6.99
CA SER A 181 22.70 -36.08 -6.23
C SER A 181 22.56 -34.86 -7.13
N LEU A 182 21.37 -34.64 -7.68
CA LEU A 182 21.04 -33.44 -8.42
C LEU A 182 21.36 -32.23 -7.52
N PRO A 183 22.12 -31.22 -7.99
CA PRO A 183 22.48 -30.04 -7.21
C PRO A 183 21.26 -29.41 -6.53
N LYS A 184 21.47 -28.72 -5.39
CA LYS A 184 20.40 -27.95 -4.72
C LYS A 184 19.72 -26.93 -5.65
N ASN A 185 20.38 -26.54 -6.75
CA ASN A 185 19.91 -25.57 -7.73
C ASN A 185 19.53 -26.22 -9.08
N ALA A 186 19.18 -27.51 -9.11
CA ALA A 186 18.77 -28.20 -10.33
C ALA A 186 17.54 -27.52 -10.94
N ARG A 187 17.59 -27.22 -12.24
CA ARG A 187 16.49 -26.55 -12.94
C ARG A 187 15.33 -27.53 -13.12
N VAL A 188 14.12 -27.02 -13.31
CA VAL A 188 12.91 -27.84 -13.53
C VAL A 188 13.11 -28.85 -14.67
N GLY A 189 13.79 -28.46 -15.76
CA GLY A 189 14.15 -29.38 -16.84
C GLY A 189 15.02 -30.55 -16.39
N ASP A 190 16.01 -30.32 -15.53
CA ASP A 190 16.89 -31.37 -15.01
C ASP A 190 16.14 -32.31 -14.04
N ILE A 191 15.21 -31.76 -13.26
CA ILE A 191 14.34 -32.52 -12.35
C ILE A 191 13.46 -33.48 -13.15
N LEU A 192 12.86 -32.99 -14.25
CA LEU A 192 12.00 -33.79 -15.12
C LEU A 192 12.79 -34.85 -15.92
N ILE A 193 14.02 -34.54 -16.34
CA ILE A 193 14.92 -35.52 -16.98
C ILE A 193 15.29 -36.63 -16.00
N ALA A 194 15.65 -36.28 -14.76
CA ALA A 194 16.00 -37.26 -13.73
C ALA A 194 14.80 -38.11 -13.29
N ALA A 195 13.59 -37.55 -13.35
CA ALA A 195 12.35 -38.29 -13.13
C ALA A 195 11.95 -39.19 -14.33
N GLY A 196 12.69 -39.16 -15.43
CA GLY A 196 12.41 -39.95 -16.63
C GLY A 196 11.21 -39.46 -17.46
N LEU A 197 10.70 -38.25 -17.18
CA LEU A 197 9.48 -37.72 -17.81
C LEU A 197 9.76 -37.05 -19.17
N VAL A 198 10.98 -36.54 -19.38
CA VAL A 198 11.40 -35.88 -20.62
C VAL A 198 12.86 -36.16 -20.94
N THR A 199 13.23 -36.09 -22.22
CA THR A 199 14.63 -36.20 -22.66
C THR A 199 15.32 -34.84 -22.65
N ARG A 200 16.67 -34.84 -22.58
CA ARG A 200 17.46 -33.61 -22.68
C ARG A 200 17.18 -32.83 -23.96
N GLU A 201 17.01 -33.53 -25.07
CA GLU A 201 16.69 -32.93 -26.36
C GLU A 201 15.30 -32.24 -26.35
N GLN A 202 14.31 -32.84 -25.68
CA GLN A 202 12.97 -32.24 -25.53
C GLN A 202 13.00 -30.96 -24.69
N VAL A 203 13.79 -30.95 -23.61
CA VAL A 203 13.99 -29.77 -22.76
C VAL A 203 14.71 -28.67 -23.52
N GLU A 204 15.80 -28.99 -24.24
CA GLU A 204 16.54 -28.00 -25.05
C GLU A 204 15.67 -27.38 -26.16
N LYS A 205 14.84 -28.18 -26.82
CA LYS A 205 13.84 -27.69 -27.80
C LYS A 205 12.75 -26.81 -27.19
N ALA A 206 12.41 -27.01 -25.91
CA ALA A 206 11.46 -26.16 -25.20
C ALA A 206 12.12 -24.85 -24.72
N VAL A 207 13.39 -24.89 -24.30
CA VAL A 207 14.18 -23.70 -23.94
C VAL A 207 14.49 -22.83 -25.17
N ALA A 208 14.81 -23.42 -26.33
CA ALA A 208 15.10 -22.67 -27.55
C ALA A 208 13.92 -21.82 -28.05
N SER A 209 12.68 -22.23 -27.78
CA SER A 209 11.49 -21.42 -28.09
C SER A 209 11.24 -20.26 -27.12
N GLN A 210 11.95 -20.24 -25.98
CA GLN A 210 11.81 -19.22 -24.94
C GLN A 210 12.51 -17.90 -25.35
N GLU A 211 13.48 -17.95 -26.26
CA GLU A 211 14.18 -16.77 -26.80
C GLU A 211 13.28 -15.88 -27.68
N GLN A 212 12.18 -16.42 -28.21
CA GLN A 212 11.22 -15.67 -29.03
C GLN A 212 10.03 -15.17 -28.19
N GLY A 213 10.27 -14.17 -27.35
CA GLY A 213 9.26 -13.19 -26.94
C GLY A 213 8.04 -13.70 -26.16
N LYS A 214 8.26 -14.26 -24.97
CA LYS A 214 7.46 -14.13 -23.71
C LYS A 214 7.95 -15.19 -22.72
N SER A 215 8.39 -14.77 -21.53
CA SER A 215 9.00 -15.62 -20.49
C SER A 215 7.96 -16.57 -19.83
N LYS A 216 7.61 -17.68 -20.51
CA LYS A 216 6.86 -18.79 -19.89
C LYS A 216 7.80 -19.75 -19.17
N ARG A 217 7.37 -20.38 -18.08
CA ARG A 217 8.21 -21.34 -17.33
C ARG A 217 8.36 -22.63 -18.13
N ILE A 218 9.50 -23.31 -17.98
CA ILE A 218 9.82 -24.53 -18.73
C ILE A 218 8.81 -25.66 -18.48
N GLY A 219 8.27 -25.78 -17.26
CA GLY A 219 7.22 -26.75 -16.94
C GLY A 219 5.95 -26.53 -17.77
N ASP A 220 5.47 -25.27 -17.81
CA ASP A 220 4.27 -24.89 -18.57
C ASP A 220 4.45 -25.16 -20.07
N LEU A 221 5.64 -24.89 -20.63
CA LEU A 221 5.95 -25.16 -22.03
C LEU A 221 5.94 -26.65 -22.36
N LEU A 222 6.38 -27.50 -21.44
CA LEU A 222 6.36 -28.95 -21.61
C LEU A 222 4.93 -29.51 -21.51
N ILE A 223 4.08 -28.91 -20.66
CA ILE A 223 2.65 -29.23 -20.57
C ILE A 223 1.91 -28.80 -21.85
N GLU A 224 2.11 -27.58 -22.34
CA GLU A 224 1.49 -27.07 -23.57
C GLU A 224 1.82 -27.90 -24.81
N ARG A 225 3.00 -28.51 -24.84
CA ARG A 225 3.44 -29.42 -25.91
C ARG A 225 2.97 -30.86 -25.75
N GLY A 226 2.22 -31.16 -24.68
CA GLY A 226 1.72 -32.49 -24.37
C GLY A 226 2.82 -33.49 -24.03
N LEU A 227 4.00 -33.02 -23.59
CA LEU A 227 5.12 -33.89 -23.23
C LEU A 227 5.01 -34.41 -21.79
N ILE A 228 4.40 -33.63 -20.90
CA ILE A 228 4.10 -34.01 -19.51
C ILE A 228 2.72 -33.47 -19.11
N THR A 229 2.11 -34.05 -18.09
CA THR A 229 0.90 -33.50 -17.45
C THR A 229 1.26 -32.60 -16.26
N GLU A 230 0.33 -31.75 -15.83
CA GLU A 230 0.49 -30.92 -14.63
C GLU A 230 0.68 -31.78 -13.38
N GLU A 231 -0.02 -32.91 -13.28
CA GLU A 231 0.15 -33.91 -12.22
C GLU A 231 1.58 -34.48 -12.19
N GLN A 232 2.12 -34.88 -13.35
CA GLN A 232 3.49 -35.37 -13.46
C GLN A 232 4.53 -34.32 -13.04
N LEU A 233 4.29 -33.05 -13.39
CA LEU A 233 5.13 -31.93 -12.94
C LEU A 233 5.08 -31.75 -11.43
N MET A 234 3.89 -31.73 -10.82
CA MET A 234 3.73 -31.54 -9.37
C MET A 234 4.32 -32.68 -8.56
N VAL A 235 4.12 -33.93 -8.99
CA VAL A 235 4.73 -35.11 -8.35
C VAL A 235 6.25 -35.06 -8.43
N ALA A 236 6.82 -34.68 -9.58
CA ALA A 236 8.27 -34.57 -9.74
C ALA A 236 8.88 -33.48 -8.83
N LEU A 237 8.20 -32.33 -8.70
CA LEU A 237 8.63 -31.24 -7.81
C LEU A 237 8.49 -31.63 -6.33
N ALA A 238 7.34 -32.16 -5.91
CA ALA A 238 7.11 -32.64 -4.55
C ALA A 238 8.17 -33.66 -4.12
N THR A 239 8.46 -34.64 -4.99
CA THR A 239 9.48 -35.66 -4.77
C THR A 239 10.88 -35.06 -4.61
N LYS A 240 11.27 -34.14 -5.51
CA LYS A 240 12.60 -33.52 -5.50
C LYS A 240 12.83 -32.69 -4.23
N PHE A 241 11.84 -31.90 -3.82
CA PHE A 241 11.94 -31.00 -2.67
C PHE A 241 11.52 -31.67 -1.35
N ARG A 242 11.10 -32.93 -1.39
CA ARG A 242 10.61 -33.71 -0.23
C ARG A 242 9.46 -33.01 0.49
N LEU A 243 8.55 -32.43 -0.28
CA LEU A 243 7.38 -31.72 0.22
C LEU A 243 6.12 -32.57 -0.02
N PRO A 244 5.15 -32.59 0.92
CA PRO A 244 3.85 -33.21 0.68
C PRO A 244 3.09 -32.52 -0.45
N LEU A 245 2.41 -33.28 -1.31
CA LEU A 245 1.41 -32.78 -2.24
C LEU A 245 0.04 -32.82 -1.56
N VAL A 246 -0.66 -31.68 -1.53
CA VAL A 246 -1.94 -31.51 -0.82
C VAL A 246 -3.04 -31.11 -1.80
N ASP A 247 -4.21 -31.74 -1.66
CA ASP A 247 -5.43 -31.36 -2.35
C ASP A 247 -6.20 -30.33 -1.53
N LEU A 248 -6.23 -29.07 -2.01
CA LEU A 248 -6.89 -27.96 -1.32
C LEU A 248 -8.42 -28.05 -1.37
N SER A 249 -9.01 -28.93 -2.17
CA SER A 249 -10.47 -29.15 -2.16
C SER A 249 -10.95 -29.93 -0.94
N ALA A 250 -10.04 -30.69 -0.29
CA ALA A 250 -10.33 -31.54 0.86
C ALA A 250 -9.84 -30.96 2.20
N VAL A 251 -9.22 -29.77 2.19
CA VAL A 251 -8.61 -29.13 3.37
C VAL A 251 -9.16 -27.72 3.55
N GLU A 252 -9.77 -27.44 4.70
CA GLU A 252 -10.20 -26.08 5.05
C GLU A 252 -9.11 -25.37 5.87
N PRO A 253 -8.64 -24.18 5.44
CA PRO A 253 -7.66 -23.39 6.19
C PRO A 253 -8.18 -22.91 7.56
N GLN A 254 -7.31 -22.86 8.56
CA GLN A 254 -7.61 -22.25 9.86
C GLN A 254 -7.71 -20.72 9.77
N GLU A 255 -8.65 -20.11 10.50
CA GLU A 255 -8.80 -18.65 10.55
C GLU A 255 -7.53 -17.95 11.04
N GLU A 256 -6.83 -18.54 12.03
CA GLU A 256 -5.57 -18.01 12.55
C GLU A 256 -4.42 -18.08 11.53
N ALA A 257 -4.45 -19.04 10.61
CA ALA A 257 -3.49 -19.17 9.51
C ALA A 257 -3.78 -18.14 8.41
N LEU A 258 -5.05 -17.99 8.03
CA LEU A 258 -5.48 -16.98 7.07
C LEU A 258 -5.20 -15.56 7.56
N ALA A 259 -5.39 -15.29 8.86
CA ALA A 259 -5.08 -14.00 9.48
C ALA A 259 -3.58 -13.74 9.62
N ALA A 260 -2.74 -14.78 9.60
CA ALA A 260 -1.29 -14.63 9.70
C ALA A 260 -0.65 -14.02 8.44
N LEU A 261 -1.32 -14.15 7.29
CA LEU A 261 -0.83 -13.63 6.02
C LEU A 261 -1.84 -12.64 5.43
N SER A 262 -1.39 -11.44 5.07
CA SER A 262 -2.28 -10.46 4.43
C SER A 262 -2.75 -10.97 3.07
N SER A 263 -3.96 -10.54 2.66
CA SER A 263 -4.54 -10.92 1.37
C SER A 263 -3.57 -10.67 0.21
N GLY A 264 -2.93 -9.51 0.18
CA GLY A 264 -2.01 -9.19 -0.89
C GLY A 264 -0.69 -9.94 -0.88
N MET A 265 -0.20 -10.39 0.27
CA MET A 265 0.94 -11.31 0.30
C MET A 265 0.55 -12.70 -0.22
N ALA A 266 -0.65 -13.18 0.15
CA ALA A 266 -1.19 -14.44 -0.35
C ALA A 266 -1.33 -14.42 -1.88
N TYR A 267 -1.85 -13.32 -2.46
CA TYR A 267 -1.94 -13.11 -3.91
C TYR A 267 -0.57 -12.89 -4.58
N ARG A 268 0.33 -12.09 -3.99
CA ARG A 268 1.66 -11.78 -4.56
C ARG A 268 2.52 -13.04 -4.69
N PHE A 269 2.60 -13.84 -3.64
CA PHE A 269 3.40 -15.05 -3.63
C PHE A 269 2.65 -16.26 -4.21
N LYS A 270 1.36 -16.11 -4.53
CA LYS A 270 0.46 -17.20 -4.95
C LYS A 270 0.54 -18.38 -4.00
N VAL A 271 0.27 -18.11 -2.73
CA VAL A 271 0.32 -19.10 -1.65
C VAL A 271 -0.91 -19.03 -0.76
N LEU A 272 -1.29 -20.16 -0.18
CA LEU A 272 -2.41 -20.25 0.75
C LEU A 272 -1.92 -20.74 2.12
N PRO A 273 -2.05 -19.96 3.21
CA PRO A 273 -1.84 -20.47 4.56
C PRO A 273 -2.90 -21.52 4.89
N LEU A 274 -2.50 -22.67 5.42
CA LEU A 274 -3.39 -23.77 5.78
C LEU A 274 -3.58 -23.89 7.29
N GLU A 275 -2.47 -23.89 8.04
CA GLU A 275 -2.48 -24.18 9.47
C GLU A 275 -1.45 -23.30 10.19
N ARG A 276 -1.79 -22.82 11.39
CA ARG A 276 -0.87 -22.10 12.27
C ARG A 276 -0.82 -22.76 13.63
N ASP A 277 0.34 -23.30 13.99
CA ASP A 277 0.62 -23.84 15.31
C ASP A 277 1.71 -23.01 16.01
N GLY A 278 1.30 -22.08 16.86
CA GLY A 278 2.18 -21.17 17.59
C GLY A 278 3.04 -20.31 16.66
N ASN A 279 4.33 -20.66 16.56
CA ASN A 279 5.31 -19.99 15.70
C ASN A 279 5.59 -20.75 14.39
N ARG A 280 4.79 -21.76 14.03
CA ARG A 280 4.88 -22.45 12.74
C ARG A 280 3.66 -22.14 11.89
N LEU A 281 3.88 -21.90 10.60
CA LEU A 281 2.84 -21.60 9.62
C LEU A 281 3.03 -22.52 8.41
N LEU A 282 2.05 -23.39 8.17
CA LEU A 282 2.00 -24.29 7.03
C LEU A 282 1.39 -23.57 5.83
N ILE A 283 2.09 -23.56 4.70
CA ILE A 283 1.70 -22.78 3.52
C ILE A 283 1.74 -23.66 2.27
N ALA A 284 0.66 -23.66 1.50
CA ALA A 284 0.59 -24.28 0.19
C ALA A 284 1.15 -23.38 -0.91
N THR A 285 2.02 -23.93 -1.76
CA THR A 285 2.62 -23.24 -2.91
C THR A 285 2.61 -24.12 -4.16
N SER A 286 2.46 -23.51 -5.33
CA SER A 286 2.63 -24.19 -6.63
C SER A 286 4.05 -24.05 -7.20
N ALA A 287 4.92 -23.29 -6.53
CA ALA A 287 6.27 -22.97 -7.00
C ALA A 287 7.35 -23.32 -5.96
N PRO A 288 7.52 -24.61 -5.58
CA PRO A 288 8.50 -25.02 -4.57
C PRO A 288 9.97 -24.79 -4.97
N THR A 289 10.23 -24.50 -6.24
CA THR A 289 11.55 -24.11 -6.75
C THR A 289 11.95 -22.68 -6.38
N ASP A 290 10.98 -21.83 -6.02
CA ASP A 290 11.24 -20.46 -5.62
C ASP A 290 11.62 -20.42 -4.14
N THR A 291 12.93 -20.32 -3.90
CA THR A 291 13.49 -20.29 -2.55
C THR A 291 13.11 -19.01 -1.78
N THR A 292 12.64 -17.95 -2.46
CA THR A 292 12.32 -16.67 -1.82
C THR A 292 10.98 -16.68 -1.07
N ILE A 293 10.06 -17.59 -1.44
CA ILE A 293 8.73 -17.69 -0.85
C ILE A 293 8.82 -17.94 0.66
N ALA A 294 9.58 -18.95 1.08
CA ALA A 294 9.69 -19.29 2.50
C ALA A 294 10.35 -18.18 3.33
N ASP A 295 11.40 -17.54 2.81
CA ASP A 295 12.14 -16.49 3.53
C ASP A 295 11.36 -15.18 3.63
N SER A 296 10.66 -14.78 2.54
CA SER A 296 9.79 -13.61 2.52
C SER A 296 8.59 -13.76 3.47
N LEU A 297 7.96 -14.94 3.47
CA LEU A 297 6.83 -15.22 4.36
C LEU A 297 7.29 -15.31 5.82
N ARG A 298 8.50 -15.85 6.08
CA ARG A 298 9.10 -15.86 7.42
C ARG A 298 9.35 -14.44 7.94
N PHE A 299 9.90 -13.55 7.11
CA PHE A 299 10.16 -12.15 7.47
C PHE A 299 8.87 -11.40 7.81
N ALA A 300 7.82 -11.58 7.00
CA ALA A 300 6.58 -10.84 7.17
C ALA A 300 5.71 -11.36 8.32
N THR A 301 5.67 -12.68 8.54
CA THR A 301 4.80 -13.30 9.54
C THR A 301 5.50 -13.52 10.89
N GLY A 302 6.84 -13.46 10.91
CA GLY A 302 7.65 -13.84 12.07
C GLY A 302 7.62 -15.35 12.40
N CYS A 303 6.90 -16.15 11.61
CA CYS A 303 6.69 -17.57 11.83
C CYS A 303 7.73 -18.41 11.07
N HIS A 304 8.05 -19.59 11.60
CA HIS A 304 8.70 -20.65 10.86
C HIS A 304 7.76 -21.16 9.77
N ILE A 305 8.21 -21.16 8.51
CA ILE A 305 7.39 -21.53 7.36
C ILE A 305 7.68 -22.96 6.96
N ASP A 306 6.64 -23.79 6.97
CA ASP A 306 6.64 -25.13 6.39
C ASP A 306 5.85 -25.07 5.07
N LEU A 307 6.42 -25.62 3.99
CA LEU A 307 5.80 -25.59 2.66
C LEU A 307 5.17 -26.95 2.31
N VAL A 308 4.01 -26.89 1.66
CA VAL A 308 3.41 -28.03 0.94
C VAL A 308 3.15 -27.63 -0.49
N VAL A 309 3.13 -28.60 -1.39
CA VAL A 309 2.87 -28.37 -2.82
C VAL A 309 1.37 -28.53 -3.08
N ALA A 310 0.80 -27.62 -3.86
CA ALA A 310 -0.57 -27.73 -4.36
C ALA A 310 -0.67 -27.20 -5.80
N TYR A 311 -1.73 -27.59 -6.51
CA TYR A 311 -1.98 -27.12 -7.88
C TYR A 311 -2.22 -25.62 -7.92
N ALA A 312 -1.70 -24.94 -8.94
CA ALA A 312 -1.81 -23.49 -9.08
C ALA A 312 -3.26 -23.03 -9.16
N ALA A 313 -4.09 -23.74 -9.94
CA ALA A 313 -5.52 -23.46 -10.06
C ALA A 313 -6.25 -23.57 -8.73
N ALA A 314 -5.93 -24.60 -7.93
CA ALA A 314 -6.55 -24.81 -6.62
C ALA A 314 -6.16 -23.70 -5.61
N ILE A 315 -4.95 -23.17 -5.70
CA ILE A 315 -4.53 -22.01 -4.89
C ILE A 315 -5.28 -20.76 -5.32
N ASP A 316 -5.36 -20.47 -6.63
CA ASP A 316 -6.05 -19.28 -7.14
C ASP A 316 -7.56 -19.30 -6.77
N ASP A 317 -8.22 -20.47 -6.85
CA ASP A 317 -9.61 -20.66 -6.43
C ASP A 317 -9.79 -20.45 -4.92
N ALA A 318 -8.90 -21.02 -4.11
CA ALA A 318 -8.94 -20.86 -2.66
C ALA A 318 -8.67 -19.42 -2.22
N LEU A 319 -7.76 -18.70 -2.87
CA LEU A 319 -7.52 -17.28 -2.60
C LEU A 319 -8.77 -16.44 -2.86
N THR A 320 -9.50 -16.72 -3.94
CA THR A 320 -10.76 -16.04 -4.26
C THR A 320 -11.85 -16.32 -3.22
N ARG A 321 -11.86 -17.54 -2.68
CA ARG A 321 -12.84 -18.00 -1.69
C ARG A 321 -12.59 -17.44 -0.27
N TYR A 322 -11.34 -17.39 0.17
CA TYR A 322 -10.97 -17.08 1.55
C TYR A 322 -10.45 -15.65 1.76
N TYR A 323 -9.98 -14.97 0.71
CA TYR A 323 -9.58 -13.56 0.79
C TYR A 323 -10.53 -12.69 -0.05
N THR A 324 -11.39 -11.91 0.62
CA THR A 324 -12.24 -10.92 -0.04
C THR A 324 -11.41 -9.76 -0.62
N PRO A 325 -11.67 -9.32 -1.86
CA PRO A 325 -11.04 -8.15 -2.44
C PRO A 325 -11.73 -6.87 -1.92
N GLU A 326 -11.68 -6.63 -0.61
CA GLU A 326 -12.07 -5.35 -0.03
C GLU A 326 -10.82 -4.48 0.15
N GLY A 327 -10.75 -3.38 -0.61
CA GLY A 327 -10.14 -2.12 -0.20
C GLY A 327 -8.68 -2.13 0.27
N SER A 328 -7.91 -3.18 -0.01
CA SER A 328 -6.51 -3.26 0.40
C SER A 328 -5.56 -2.93 -0.75
N VAL A 329 -4.55 -2.18 -0.36
CA VAL A 329 -3.49 -1.52 -1.15
C VAL A 329 -2.71 -2.48 -2.07
N ASP A 330 -2.86 -3.79 -1.89
CA ASP A 330 -2.14 -4.80 -2.66
C ASP A 330 -2.87 -5.27 -3.93
N SER A 331 -4.18 -5.01 -4.06
CA SER A 331 -4.90 -5.17 -5.35
C SER A 331 -4.39 -4.19 -6.41
N LEU A 332 -3.82 -3.06 -5.97
CA LEU A 332 -3.08 -2.13 -6.82
C LEU A 332 -1.65 -2.62 -7.09
N LEU A 333 -0.99 -3.31 -6.15
CA LEU A 333 0.37 -3.84 -6.38
C LEU A 333 0.42 -4.89 -7.49
N GLY A 334 -0.57 -5.79 -7.57
CA GLY A 334 -0.70 -6.73 -8.68
C GLY A 334 -0.98 -6.07 -10.04
N GLN A 335 -1.50 -4.84 -10.04
CA GLN A 335 -1.72 -4.03 -11.25
C GLN A 335 -0.56 -3.07 -11.56
N LEU A 336 0.32 -2.77 -10.59
CA LEU A 336 1.40 -1.78 -10.70
C LEU A 336 2.77 -2.39 -11.03
N ASP A 337 2.97 -3.69 -10.82
CA ASP A 337 4.21 -4.40 -11.21
C ASP A 337 4.45 -4.39 -12.75
N GLY A 338 3.45 -3.96 -13.54
CA GLY A 338 3.57 -3.75 -14.99
C GLY A 338 3.65 -2.29 -15.46
N GLU A 339 3.48 -1.28 -14.60
CA GLU A 339 3.26 0.11 -15.06
C GLU A 339 4.00 1.22 -14.29
N ILE A 340 4.75 0.93 -13.22
CA ILE A 340 5.65 1.90 -12.60
C ILE A 340 7.01 1.80 -13.29
N ALA A 341 7.33 2.79 -14.13
CA ALA A 341 8.65 2.95 -14.71
C ALA A 341 9.27 4.24 -14.17
N THR A 342 10.47 4.15 -13.59
CA THR A 342 11.30 5.35 -13.40
C THR A 342 12.08 5.62 -14.68
N PHE A 343 12.10 6.88 -15.14
CA PHE A 343 12.65 7.25 -16.46
C PHE A 343 14.17 7.02 -16.59
N GLU A 344 14.86 6.70 -15.50
CA GLU A 344 16.33 6.55 -15.44
C GLU A 344 16.78 5.10 -15.15
N GLU A 345 15.89 4.09 -15.28
CA GLU A 345 16.28 2.67 -15.13
C GLU A 345 17.28 2.17 -16.19
N ASP A 346 17.54 2.95 -17.24
CA ASP A 346 18.50 2.60 -18.28
C ASP A 346 19.95 3.03 -17.98
N GLU A 347 20.19 4.05 -17.15
CA GLU A 347 21.56 4.48 -16.81
C GLU A 347 22.11 3.82 -15.53
N ALA A 348 21.24 3.31 -14.64
CA ALA A 348 21.65 2.62 -13.42
C ALA A 348 22.27 1.21 -13.66
N LYS A 349 22.20 0.69 -14.89
CA LYS A 349 22.83 -0.60 -15.26
C LYS A 349 24.35 -0.52 -15.40
N GLU A 350 24.94 0.68 -15.39
CA GLU A 350 26.38 0.87 -15.59
C GLU A 350 27.21 0.81 -14.29
N PHE A 351 26.58 0.87 -13.12
CA PHE A 351 27.24 0.61 -11.84
C PHE A 351 26.89 -0.79 -11.35
N GLY A 352 27.78 -1.75 -11.64
CA GLY A 352 27.64 -3.18 -11.31
C GLY A 352 27.59 -3.50 -9.81
N SER A 353 26.48 -3.19 -9.15
CA SER A 353 26.11 -3.78 -7.86
C SER A 353 24.89 -4.66 -8.03
N GLU A 354 25.02 -5.94 -7.67
CA GLU A 354 23.88 -6.82 -7.41
C GLU A 354 22.93 -6.10 -6.44
N VAL A 355 21.71 -5.79 -6.89
CA VAL A 355 20.70 -5.11 -6.08
C VAL A 355 20.31 -6.04 -4.94
N SER A 356 20.52 -5.63 -3.69
CA SER A 356 20.15 -6.45 -2.54
C SER A 356 18.63 -6.49 -2.35
N GLU A 357 18.10 -7.54 -1.73
CA GLU A 357 16.66 -7.66 -1.41
C GLU A 357 16.19 -6.47 -0.53
N SER A 358 17.07 -5.95 0.32
CA SER A 358 16.82 -4.76 1.14
C SER A 358 16.67 -3.47 0.31
N ASP A 359 17.39 -3.36 -0.81
CA ASP A 359 17.26 -2.22 -1.72
C ASP A 359 15.90 -2.25 -2.42
N SER A 360 15.41 -3.44 -2.78
CA SER A 360 14.07 -3.60 -3.38
C SER A 360 12.93 -3.18 -2.43
N GLN A 361 13.05 -3.49 -1.13
CA GLN A 361 12.07 -3.08 -0.12
C GLN A 361 12.07 -1.56 0.08
N VAL A 362 13.26 -0.94 0.13
CA VAL A 362 13.39 0.52 0.25
C VAL A 362 12.85 1.23 -0.99
N ILE A 363 13.10 0.70 -2.19
CA ILE A 363 12.54 1.21 -3.44
C ILE A 363 11.00 1.24 -3.37
N ASN A 364 10.38 0.13 -2.96
CA ASN A 364 8.93 0.02 -2.87
C ASN A 364 8.33 0.96 -1.81
N VAL A 365 8.97 1.06 -0.64
CA VAL A 365 8.54 1.99 0.42
C VAL A 365 8.61 3.44 -0.07
N VAL A 366 9.71 3.86 -0.69
CA VAL A 366 9.86 5.22 -1.20
C VAL A 366 8.82 5.50 -2.29
N ASN A 367 8.69 4.63 -3.29
CA ASN A 367 7.69 4.81 -4.34
C ASN A 367 6.26 4.93 -3.77
N ARG A 368 5.91 4.09 -2.80
CA ARG A 368 4.61 4.15 -2.12
C ARG A 368 4.36 5.48 -1.43
N LEU A 369 5.33 5.97 -0.65
CA LEU A 369 5.23 7.26 0.05
C LEU A 369 4.98 8.42 -0.92
N LEU A 370 5.66 8.40 -2.08
CA LEU A 370 5.48 9.44 -3.11
C LEU A 370 4.07 9.38 -3.73
N ILE A 371 3.60 8.18 -4.08
CA ILE A 371 2.28 7.97 -4.68
C ILE A 371 1.18 8.35 -3.69
N GLU A 372 1.27 7.91 -2.44
CA GLU A 372 0.33 8.21 -1.36
C GLU A 372 0.22 9.72 -1.12
N ALA A 373 1.35 10.41 -0.98
CA ALA A 373 1.37 11.86 -0.82
C ALA A 373 0.71 12.60 -2.00
N HIS A 374 0.87 12.10 -3.23
CA HIS A 374 0.18 12.69 -4.39
C HIS A 374 -1.34 12.46 -4.32
N GLN A 375 -1.80 11.26 -3.95
CA GLN A 375 -3.23 10.94 -3.82
C GLN A 375 -3.92 11.75 -2.72
N GLU A 376 -3.21 12.01 -1.62
CA GLU A 376 -3.67 12.85 -0.51
C GLU A 376 -3.65 14.36 -0.82
N GLY A 377 -3.09 14.78 -1.95
CA GLY A 377 -2.98 16.20 -2.31
C GLY A 377 -1.98 16.97 -1.45
N VAL A 378 -0.92 16.31 -0.98
CA VAL A 378 0.16 16.91 -0.19
C VAL A 378 0.96 17.90 -1.03
N SER A 379 1.34 19.06 -0.46
CA SER A 379 2.19 20.04 -1.14
C SER A 379 3.68 19.74 -0.98
N ASP A 380 4.09 19.30 0.21
CA ASP A 380 5.48 19.01 0.54
C ASP A 380 5.57 17.76 1.44
N ILE A 381 6.50 16.85 1.13
CA ILE A 381 6.84 15.66 1.91
C ILE A 381 8.19 15.92 2.58
N HIS A 382 8.23 15.81 3.90
CA HIS A 382 9.44 16.04 4.70
C HIS A 382 9.95 14.71 5.25
N PHE A 383 11.19 14.35 4.96
CA PHE A 383 11.90 13.20 5.50
C PHE A 383 12.92 13.69 6.52
N GLU A 384 12.64 13.48 7.80
CA GLU A 384 13.35 14.07 8.94
C GLU A 384 13.97 12.96 9.82
N PRO A 385 15.25 12.59 9.60
CA PRO A 385 15.91 11.57 10.39
C PRO A 385 16.03 11.99 11.85
N GLY A 386 15.51 11.18 12.79
CA GLY A 386 15.75 11.42 14.21
C GLY A 386 17.23 11.26 14.60
N PRO A 387 17.66 11.76 15.77
CA PRO A 387 19.02 11.56 16.27
C PRO A 387 19.30 10.09 16.61
N GLY A 388 20.52 9.61 16.38
CA GLY A 388 20.95 8.25 16.74
C GLY A 388 20.05 7.16 16.13
N SER A 389 19.51 6.27 16.98
CA SER A 389 18.60 5.17 16.60
C SER A 389 17.13 5.57 16.50
N ALA A 390 16.76 6.82 16.81
CA ALA A 390 15.38 7.30 16.70
C ALA A 390 14.82 7.11 15.27
N PRO A 391 13.51 7.01 15.04
CA PRO A 391 12.98 6.76 13.70
C PRO A 391 13.20 7.93 12.72
N LEU A 392 13.15 7.63 11.43
CA LEU A 392 12.92 8.62 10.37
C LEU A 392 11.44 9.04 10.43
N ARG A 393 11.17 10.32 10.66
CA ARG A 393 9.81 10.86 10.63
C ARG A 393 9.51 11.37 9.24
N ILE A 394 8.34 11.02 8.71
CA ILE A 394 7.85 11.55 7.45
C ILE A 394 6.66 12.46 7.76
N ARG A 395 6.73 13.72 7.36
CA ARG A 395 5.63 14.69 7.54
C ARG A 395 5.07 15.12 6.20
N HIS A 396 3.75 15.21 6.11
CA HIS A 396 3.04 15.78 4.96
C HIS A 396 2.63 17.22 5.28
N ARG A 397 2.86 18.14 4.34
CA ARG A 397 2.25 19.46 4.36
C ARG A 397 0.96 19.43 3.57
N ILE A 398 -0.18 19.54 4.26
CA ILE A 398 -1.52 19.56 3.67
C ILE A 398 -2.18 20.88 4.06
N ASP A 399 -2.66 21.66 3.09
CA ASP A 399 -3.31 22.97 3.31
C ASP A 399 -2.51 23.89 4.26
N GLY A 400 -1.18 23.90 4.07
CA GLY A 400 -0.21 24.72 4.82
C GLY A 400 0.25 24.14 6.16
N SER A 401 -0.38 23.08 6.69
CA SER A 401 -0.02 22.46 7.97
C SER A 401 0.86 21.22 7.79
N CYS A 402 1.98 21.13 8.52
CA CYS A 402 2.80 19.91 8.59
C CYS A 402 2.30 18.95 9.65
N LEU A 403 2.01 17.71 9.25
CA LEU A 403 1.53 16.64 10.12
C LEU A 403 2.40 15.39 9.93
N VAL A 404 2.64 14.63 11.00
CA VAL A 404 3.39 13.36 10.90
C VAL A 404 2.51 12.32 10.22
N ALA A 405 2.92 11.85 9.05
CA ALA A 405 2.22 10.82 8.29
C ALA A 405 2.77 9.42 8.59
N HIS A 406 4.11 9.27 8.59
CA HIS A 406 4.74 7.96 8.79
C HIS A 406 5.97 8.04 9.71
N ARG A 407 6.36 6.86 10.22
CA ARG A 407 7.61 6.66 10.96
C ARG A 407 8.29 5.41 10.42
N ILE A 408 9.52 5.55 9.94
CA ILE A 408 10.34 4.44 9.46
C ILE A 408 11.42 4.15 10.51
N ALA A 409 11.71 2.86 10.75
CA ALA A 409 12.74 2.45 11.69
C ALA A 409 14.09 3.09 11.38
N GLY A 410 14.84 3.48 12.42
CA GLY A 410 16.05 4.28 12.27
C GLY A 410 17.15 3.64 11.43
N VAL A 411 17.15 2.31 11.29
CA VAL A 411 18.09 1.55 10.45
C VAL A 411 17.97 1.91 8.96
N PHE A 412 16.78 2.29 8.48
CA PHE A 412 16.53 2.56 7.07
C PHE A 412 16.72 4.03 6.66
N LYS A 413 17.05 4.94 7.59
CA LYS A 413 17.26 6.38 7.30
C LYS A 413 18.15 6.61 6.08
N ARG A 414 19.33 5.97 6.10
CA ARG A 414 20.35 6.15 5.07
C ARG A 414 19.89 5.57 3.73
N ALA A 415 19.26 4.41 3.75
CA ALA A 415 18.78 3.77 2.53
C ALA A 415 17.66 4.59 1.86
N VAL A 416 16.72 5.15 2.64
CA VAL A 416 15.66 6.03 2.12
C VAL A 416 16.25 7.29 1.48
N ILE A 417 17.18 7.98 2.17
CA ILE A 417 17.82 9.17 1.60
C ILE A 417 18.65 8.84 0.36
N ALA A 418 19.39 7.73 0.37
CA ALA A 418 20.15 7.27 -0.79
C ALA A 418 19.23 6.98 -1.99
N ARG A 419 18.08 6.34 -1.75
CA ARG A 419 17.08 6.09 -2.81
C ARG A 419 16.53 7.40 -3.38
N LEU A 420 16.25 8.40 -2.54
CA LEU A 420 15.83 9.73 -3.00
C LEU A 420 16.91 10.39 -3.86
N LYS A 421 18.19 10.29 -3.48
CA LYS A 421 19.32 10.79 -4.28
C LYS A 421 19.42 10.10 -5.64
N ILE A 422 19.28 8.77 -5.67
CA ILE A 422 19.28 7.99 -6.92
C ILE A 422 18.15 8.47 -7.84
N MET A 423 16.92 8.57 -7.33
CA MET A 423 15.76 8.98 -8.12
C MET A 423 15.83 10.43 -8.63
N SER A 424 16.76 11.23 -8.10
CA SER A 424 16.95 12.64 -8.44
C SER A 424 18.29 12.96 -9.08
N ASN A 425 19.04 11.92 -9.47
CA ASN A 425 20.36 12.01 -10.07
C ASN A 425 21.34 12.87 -9.25
N LEU A 426 21.36 12.64 -7.92
CA LEU A 426 22.24 13.32 -6.96
C LEU A 426 23.39 12.42 -6.52
N ASP A 427 24.50 13.05 -6.11
CA ASP A 427 25.69 12.35 -5.62
C ASP A 427 25.43 11.73 -4.24
N ILE A 428 25.38 10.39 -4.20
CA ILE A 428 25.13 9.60 -2.99
C ILE A 428 26.30 9.74 -1.99
N ALA A 429 27.53 9.82 -2.50
CA ALA A 429 28.75 9.87 -1.68
C ALA A 429 28.93 11.24 -1.03
N GLU A 430 28.50 12.32 -1.69
CA GLU A 430 28.54 13.65 -1.11
C GLU A 430 27.39 13.88 -0.10
N ARG A 431 27.75 14.19 1.14
CA ARG A 431 26.82 14.32 2.27
C ARG A 431 27.07 15.57 3.12
N ARG A 432 27.94 16.46 2.65
CA ARG A 432 28.45 17.63 3.40
C ARG A 432 27.95 18.96 2.84
N LYS A 433 27.34 18.97 1.66
CA LYS A 433 26.70 20.16 1.05
C LYS A 433 25.26 19.85 0.64
N PRO A 434 24.36 20.86 0.63
CA PRO A 434 23.02 20.71 0.08
C PRO A 434 23.03 20.27 -1.39
N GLN A 435 22.03 19.48 -1.76
CA GLN A 435 21.85 18.96 -3.12
C GLN A 435 20.39 19.10 -3.55
N SER A 436 20.17 19.62 -4.75
CA SER A 436 18.84 19.87 -5.31
C SER A 436 18.67 19.08 -6.61
N GLY A 437 17.53 18.43 -6.79
CA GLY A 437 17.23 17.62 -7.98
C GLY A 437 15.73 17.54 -8.26
N LYS A 438 15.36 16.69 -9.21
CA LYS A 438 13.96 16.41 -9.57
C LYS A 438 13.74 14.90 -9.66
N ILE A 439 12.59 14.42 -9.22
CA ILE A 439 12.15 13.04 -9.42
C ILE A 439 11.00 13.05 -10.42
N LEU A 440 11.11 12.23 -11.45
CA LEU A 440 10.03 11.94 -12.40
C LEU A 440 9.55 10.50 -12.16
N LEU A 441 8.36 10.35 -11.58
CA LEU A 441 7.76 9.07 -11.25
C LEU A 441 6.54 8.81 -12.14
N ARG A 442 6.59 7.79 -12.99
CA ARG A 442 5.44 7.38 -13.80
C ARG A 442 4.54 6.46 -12.99
N VAL A 443 3.25 6.79 -12.92
CA VAL A 443 2.21 5.98 -12.27
C VAL A 443 1.09 5.77 -13.29
N GLY A 444 1.11 4.62 -13.96
CA GLY A 444 0.24 4.35 -15.11
C GLY A 444 0.46 5.36 -16.24
N ARG A 445 -0.59 6.11 -16.60
CA ARG A 445 -0.50 7.20 -17.60
C ARG A 445 -0.12 8.57 -17.03
N LYS A 446 -0.03 8.70 -15.71
CA LYS A 446 0.29 9.99 -15.07
C LYS A 446 1.78 10.08 -14.80
N LEU A 447 2.36 11.23 -15.15
CA LEU A 447 3.70 11.60 -14.76
C LEU A 447 3.60 12.45 -13.49
N LEU A 448 4.18 11.97 -12.39
CA LEU A 448 4.32 12.71 -11.15
C LEU A 448 5.72 13.33 -11.13
N GLU A 449 5.80 14.62 -10.84
CA GLU A 449 7.06 15.33 -10.74
C GLU A 449 7.25 15.79 -9.28
N TYR A 450 8.45 15.63 -8.75
CA TYR A 450 8.80 16.14 -7.42
C TYR A 450 10.09 16.94 -7.53
N ARG A 451 10.15 18.09 -6.86
CA ARG A 451 11.42 18.79 -6.64
C ARG A 451 12.01 18.33 -5.32
N VAL A 452 13.27 17.93 -5.34
CA VAL A 452 13.98 17.39 -4.18
C VAL A 452 15.01 18.39 -3.70
N GLU A 453 15.06 18.61 -2.39
CA GLU A 453 16.18 19.25 -1.70
C GLU A 453 16.67 18.31 -0.59
N ILE A 454 17.96 17.99 -0.57
CA ILE A 454 18.60 17.18 0.48
C ILE A 454 19.67 18.03 1.15
N THR A 455 19.51 18.27 2.45
CA THR A 455 20.36 19.16 3.23
C THR A 455 21.02 18.40 4.40
N PRO A 456 22.36 18.47 4.54
CA PRO A 456 23.06 17.88 5.70
C PRO A 456 22.58 18.49 7.01
N THR A 457 22.33 17.65 8.00
CA THR A 457 21.91 18.04 9.36
C THR A 457 22.85 17.46 10.42
N VAL A 458 22.61 17.83 11.68
CA VAL A 458 23.45 17.41 12.81
C VAL A 458 23.57 15.89 12.92
N GLY A 459 24.72 15.40 13.40
CA GLY A 459 24.96 13.96 13.57
C GLY A 459 25.21 13.19 12.27
N GLY A 460 25.61 13.87 11.19
CA GLY A 460 25.91 13.24 9.90
C GLY A 460 24.67 12.65 9.20
N GLN A 461 23.50 13.20 9.51
CA GLN A 461 22.23 12.91 8.86
C GLN A 461 21.98 13.88 7.71
N GLU A 462 20.98 13.58 6.90
CA GLU A 462 20.55 14.42 5.78
C GLU A 462 19.02 14.48 5.80
N ASP A 463 18.47 15.68 5.90
CA ASP A 463 17.03 15.92 5.74
C ASP A 463 16.71 15.96 4.24
N ALA A 464 15.57 15.38 3.83
CA ALA A 464 15.07 15.54 2.48
C ALA A 464 13.69 16.20 2.48
N VAL A 465 13.49 17.18 1.59
CA VAL A 465 12.19 17.81 1.36
C VAL A 465 11.83 17.64 -0.11
N LEU A 466 10.67 17.05 -0.34
CA LEU A 466 10.12 16.83 -1.66
C LEU A 466 8.89 17.71 -1.85
N ARG A 467 8.95 18.67 -2.77
CA ARG A 467 7.77 19.41 -3.20
C ARG A 467 7.07 18.62 -4.29
N VAL A 468 5.80 18.29 -4.07
CA VAL A 468 4.97 17.64 -5.08
C VAL A 468 4.63 18.67 -6.14
N LEU A 469 5.21 18.52 -7.32
CA LEU A 469 4.83 19.31 -8.48
C LEU A 469 3.62 18.61 -9.08
N SER A 470 2.44 19.18 -8.86
CA SER A 470 1.25 18.67 -9.53
C SER A 470 1.49 18.76 -11.03
N SER A 471 1.42 17.62 -11.74
CA SER A 471 1.21 17.58 -13.20
C SER A 471 -0.22 18.05 -13.50
N SER A 472 -0.57 19.23 -13.01
CA SER A 472 -1.88 19.80 -13.19
C SER A 472 -1.83 20.68 -14.42
N LYS A 473 -2.72 20.38 -15.37
CA LYS A 473 -3.22 21.41 -16.25
C LYS A 473 -3.59 22.63 -15.37
N PRO A 474 -3.30 23.86 -15.81
CA PRO A 474 -3.66 25.06 -15.07
C PRO A 474 -5.15 25.00 -14.71
N LEU A 475 -5.47 25.41 -13.47
CA LEU A 475 -6.86 25.50 -13.06
C LEU A 475 -7.59 26.49 -13.98
N PRO A 476 -8.85 26.22 -14.34
CA PRO A 476 -9.65 27.21 -15.04
C PRO A 476 -9.75 28.51 -14.23
N LEU A 477 -9.60 29.66 -14.90
CA LEU A 477 -9.51 30.97 -14.25
C LEU A 477 -10.78 31.31 -13.44
N ASP A 478 -11.94 30.86 -13.92
CA ASP A 478 -13.25 30.98 -13.27
C ASP A 478 -13.36 30.17 -11.97
N GLN A 479 -12.55 29.12 -11.80
CA GLN A 479 -12.51 28.30 -10.59
C GLN A 479 -11.59 28.83 -9.49
N LEU A 480 -10.87 29.93 -9.74
CA LEU A 480 -9.97 30.51 -8.73
C LEU A 480 -10.69 31.30 -7.65
N GLY A 481 -12.00 31.53 -7.76
CA GLY A 481 -12.78 32.24 -6.73
C GLY A 481 -12.67 33.76 -6.82
N PHE A 482 -12.48 34.30 -8.02
CA PHE A 482 -12.67 35.73 -8.27
C PHE A 482 -14.15 36.12 -8.12
N SER A 483 -14.42 37.31 -7.59
CA SER A 483 -15.74 37.94 -7.74
C SER A 483 -15.98 38.25 -9.23
N SER A 484 -17.24 38.37 -9.65
CA SER A 484 -17.57 38.65 -11.06
C SER A 484 -16.89 39.93 -11.57
N ARG A 485 -16.84 40.99 -10.74
CA ARG A 485 -16.10 42.22 -11.05
C ARG A 485 -14.61 41.94 -11.29
N ASN A 486 -13.97 41.27 -10.34
CA ASN A 486 -12.52 41.05 -10.39
C ASN A 486 -12.14 40.12 -11.56
N LEU A 487 -12.96 39.10 -11.85
CA LEU A 487 -12.76 38.21 -12.98
C LEU A 487 -12.89 38.95 -14.32
N ASN A 488 -13.91 39.81 -14.45
CA ASN A 488 -14.10 40.63 -15.65
C ASN A 488 -12.93 41.59 -15.85
N ALA A 489 -12.49 42.28 -14.80
CA ALA A 489 -11.32 43.17 -14.87
C ALA A 489 -10.06 42.39 -15.31
N PHE A 490 -9.85 41.18 -14.79
CA PHE A 490 -8.70 40.38 -15.18
C PHE A 490 -8.78 39.93 -16.65
N HIS A 491 -9.97 39.50 -17.13
CA HIS A 491 -10.18 39.22 -18.55
C HIS A 491 -9.89 40.43 -19.43
N ASP A 492 -10.29 41.62 -19.00
CA ASP A 492 -10.03 42.86 -19.74
C ASP A 492 -8.53 43.17 -19.82
N PHE A 493 -7.76 42.86 -18.78
CA PHE A 493 -6.29 42.96 -18.84
C PHE A 493 -5.70 42.00 -19.88
N LEU A 494 -6.12 40.74 -19.87
CA LEU A 494 -5.59 39.68 -20.74
C LEU A 494 -5.90 39.88 -22.24
N ARG A 495 -6.96 40.66 -22.53
CA ARG A 495 -7.33 41.05 -23.89
C ARG A 495 -6.47 42.19 -24.45
N LYS A 496 -5.74 42.93 -23.61
CA LYS A 496 -4.88 44.02 -24.09
C LYS A 496 -3.74 43.46 -24.94
N PRO A 497 -3.33 44.21 -25.99
CA PRO A 497 -2.19 43.81 -26.81
C PRO A 497 -0.86 43.90 -26.05
N TYR A 498 -0.73 44.89 -25.16
CA TYR A 498 0.46 45.13 -24.38
C TYR A 498 0.15 45.77 -23.03
N GLY A 499 1.13 45.77 -22.14
CA GLY A 499 1.06 46.37 -20.81
C GLY A 499 1.46 45.40 -19.71
N LEU A 500 1.58 45.92 -18.49
CA LEU A 500 2.09 45.19 -17.32
C LEU A 500 0.95 44.77 -16.39
N ILE A 501 0.85 43.48 -16.11
CA ILE A 501 -0.05 42.88 -15.12
C ILE A 501 0.79 42.31 -13.98
N LEU A 502 0.48 42.69 -12.74
CA LEU A 502 1.21 42.22 -11.56
C LEU A 502 0.30 41.38 -10.68
N CYS A 503 0.73 40.16 -10.35
CA CYS A 503 0.11 39.35 -9.31
C CYS A 503 0.98 39.38 -8.05
N VAL A 504 0.44 39.79 -6.91
CA VAL A 504 1.23 40.09 -5.72
C VAL A 504 0.71 39.41 -4.45
N GLY A 505 1.61 39.22 -3.49
CA GLY A 505 1.33 38.54 -2.23
C GLY A 505 2.54 37.75 -1.69
N PRO A 506 2.46 37.23 -0.47
CA PRO A 506 3.52 36.47 0.16
C PRO A 506 3.70 35.11 -0.52
N THR A 507 4.71 34.38 -0.08
CA THR A 507 4.91 32.99 -0.49
C THR A 507 3.67 32.15 -0.16
N GLY A 508 3.29 31.26 -1.07
CA GLY A 508 2.13 30.38 -0.88
C GLY A 508 0.75 31.04 -1.06
N SER A 509 0.68 32.30 -1.52
CA SER A 509 -0.61 32.95 -1.80
C SER A 509 -1.27 32.53 -3.12
N GLY A 510 -0.65 31.65 -3.91
CA GLY A 510 -1.21 31.14 -5.17
C GLY A 510 -0.94 31.98 -6.42
N LYS A 511 -0.01 32.94 -6.38
CA LYS A 511 0.34 33.82 -7.53
C LYS A 511 0.66 33.05 -8.81
N THR A 512 1.55 32.06 -8.70
CA THR A 512 1.97 31.21 -9.82
C THR A 512 0.76 30.50 -10.43
N THR A 513 -0.11 29.91 -9.60
CA THR A 513 -1.36 29.29 -10.06
C THR A 513 -2.24 30.27 -10.82
N THR A 514 -2.41 31.49 -10.31
CA THR A 514 -3.22 32.53 -10.97
C THR A 514 -2.62 32.98 -12.29
N LEU A 515 -1.31 33.22 -12.35
CA LEU A 515 -0.62 33.58 -13.60
C LEU A 515 -0.72 32.46 -14.64
N HIS A 516 -0.50 31.21 -14.27
CA HIS A 516 -0.62 30.10 -15.20
C HIS A 516 -2.05 29.87 -15.68
N SER A 517 -3.05 30.10 -14.82
CA SER A 517 -4.47 30.06 -15.22
C SER A 517 -4.79 31.18 -16.22
N ALA A 518 -4.20 32.36 -16.03
CA ALA A 518 -4.34 33.48 -16.95
C ALA A 518 -3.63 33.24 -18.31
N LEU A 519 -2.42 32.68 -18.29
CA LEU A 519 -1.71 32.28 -19.51
C LEU A 519 -2.50 31.24 -20.30
N ALA A 520 -3.14 30.29 -19.62
CA ALA A 520 -3.97 29.28 -20.27
C ALA A 520 -5.15 29.88 -21.06
N VAL A 521 -5.73 30.99 -20.59
CA VAL A 521 -6.82 31.71 -21.27
C VAL A 521 -6.36 32.34 -22.60
N ILE A 522 -5.10 32.79 -22.67
CA ILE A 522 -4.53 33.46 -23.85
C ILE A 522 -3.59 32.59 -24.67
N ASN A 523 -3.39 31.33 -24.25
CA ASN A 523 -2.58 30.33 -24.93
C ASN A 523 -3.30 29.85 -26.19
N THR A 524 -3.05 30.57 -27.28
CA THR A 524 -3.66 30.39 -28.59
C THR A 524 -2.54 30.24 -29.62
N PRO A 525 -2.72 29.48 -30.72
CA PRO A 525 -1.68 29.31 -31.72
C PRO A 525 -1.14 30.62 -32.32
N GLU A 526 -1.94 31.68 -32.28
CA GLU A 526 -1.62 33.01 -32.79
C GLU A 526 -0.76 33.85 -31.84
N ARG A 527 -0.60 33.45 -30.57
CA ARG A 527 0.17 34.18 -29.56
C ARG A 527 1.38 33.38 -29.10
N LYS A 528 2.58 33.94 -29.28
CA LYS A 528 3.82 33.36 -28.78
C LYS A 528 4.08 33.80 -27.34
N ILE A 529 3.99 32.84 -26.43
CA ILE A 529 4.14 33.07 -24.98
C ILE A 529 5.49 32.53 -24.49
N TRP A 530 6.32 33.41 -23.95
CA TRP A 530 7.58 33.05 -23.29
C TRP A 530 7.50 33.27 -21.79
N THR A 531 8.02 32.32 -21.00
CA THR A 531 8.09 32.46 -19.55
C THR A 531 9.52 32.24 -19.05
N VAL A 532 9.93 33.01 -18.04
CA VAL A 532 11.14 32.73 -17.27
C VAL A 532 10.75 32.49 -15.82
N GLU A 533 11.12 31.35 -15.25
CA GLU A 533 10.63 30.90 -13.94
C GLU A 533 11.78 30.30 -13.10
N ASP A 534 11.70 30.41 -11.77
CA ASP A 534 12.69 29.83 -10.85
C ASP A 534 12.03 28.96 -9.77
N PRO A 535 11.78 27.68 -10.05
CA PRO A 535 11.82 26.96 -11.32
C PRO A 535 10.44 27.01 -12.01
N VAL A 536 10.32 26.32 -13.15
CA VAL A 536 9.01 26.08 -13.78
C VAL A 536 8.19 25.13 -12.90
N GLU A 537 7.06 25.62 -12.38
CA GLU A 537 6.18 24.89 -11.43
C GLU A 537 4.99 24.22 -12.13
N ILE A 538 4.42 24.85 -13.16
CA ILE A 538 3.26 24.35 -13.92
C ILE A 538 3.62 24.30 -15.39
N THR A 539 3.71 23.10 -15.97
CA THR A 539 4.01 22.92 -17.39
C THR A 539 2.75 23.07 -18.25
N GLN A 540 2.85 23.82 -19.34
CA GLN A 540 1.74 24.02 -20.28
C GLN A 540 2.20 23.83 -21.72
N SER A 541 1.50 22.97 -22.45
CA SER A 541 1.71 22.82 -23.88
C SER A 541 1.43 24.14 -24.60
N GLY A 542 2.27 24.51 -25.57
CA GLY A 542 2.19 25.77 -26.32
C GLY A 542 3.10 26.89 -25.80
N LEU A 543 3.42 26.89 -24.50
CA LEU A 543 4.31 27.91 -23.90
C LEU A 543 5.79 27.58 -24.15
N ARG A 544 6.64 28.62 -24.17
CA ARG A 544 8.10 28.51 -24.12
C ARG A 544 8.59 28.83 -22.72
N GLN A 545 8.61 27.79 -21.88
CA GLN A 545 8.95 27.94 -20.45
C GLN A 545 10.43 27.70 -20.22
N VAL A 546 11.11 28.72 -19.70
CA VAL A 546 12.57 28.72 -19.50
C VAL A 546 12.87 28.80 -18.01
N PRO A 547 13.52 27.78 -17.42
CA PRO A 547 13.97 27.87 -16.04
C PRO A 547 15.19 28.80 -15.92
N VAL A 548 15.29 29.50 -14.78
CA VAL A 548 16.49 30.24 -14.39
C VAL A 548 17.63 29.26 -14.07
N HIS A 549 18.86 29.61 -14.47
CA HIS A 549 20.07 28.83 -14.20
C HIS A 549 21.18 29.70 -13.59
N PRO A 550 21.16 29.93 -12.26
CA PRO A 550 22.09 30.84 -11.60
C PRO A 550 23.56 30.41 -11.73
N ARG A 551 23.82 29.10 -11.82
CA ARG A 551 25.20 28.55 -11.93
C ARG A 551 25.93 28.98 -13.19
N ILE A 552 25.21 29.29 -14.27
CA ILE A 552 25.79 29.79 -15.52
C ILE A 552 25.52 31.28 -15.73
N GLY A 553 25.05 31.99 -14.70
CA GLY A 553 24.70 33.40 -14.78
C GLY A 553 23.48 33.71 -15.63
N PHE A 554 22.60 32.73 -15.87
CA PHE A 554 21.39 32.93 -16.67
C PHE A 554 20.19 33.19 -15.75
N GLY A 555 19.98 34.46 -15.40
CA GLY A 555 18.94 34.96 -14.49
C GLY A 555 17.69 35.49 -15.20
N PHE A 556 16.80 36.13 -14.43
CA PHE A 556 15.57 36.74 -14.93
C PHE A 556 15.85 37.86 -15.95
N ALA A 557 16.78 38.76 -15.65
CA ALA A 557 17.12 39.88 -16.52
C ALA A 557 17.72 39.41 -17.87
N GLU A 558 18.62 38.43 -17.84
CA GLU A 558 19.23 37.84 -19.05
C GLU A 558 18.19 37.15 -19.93
N ALA A 559 17.31 36.36 -19.33
CA ALA A 559 16.23 35.68 -20.04
C ALA A 559 15.27 36.69 -20.68
N LEU A 560 14.86 37.71 -19.94
CA LEU A 560 13.94 38.74 -20.43
C LEU A 560 14.53 39.52 -21.62
N ARG A 561 15.82 39.87 -21.58
CA ARG A 561 16.53 40.47 -22.73
C ARG A 561 16.57 39.53 -23.93
N SER A 562 16.70 38.23 -23.69
CA SER A 562 16.66 37.21 -24.75
C SER A 562 15.28 37.15 -25.40
N PHE A 563 14.22 37.17 -24.59
CA PHE A 563 12.84 37.09 -25.07
C PHE A 563 12.48 38.24 -25.99
N LEU A 564 12.93 39.46 -25.71
CA LEU A 564 12.70 40.61 -26.59
C LEU A 564 13.27 40.46 -28.02
N ARG A 565 14.19 39.51 -28.24
CA ARG A 565 14.70 39.15 -29.57
C ARG A 565 14.08 37.86 -30.13
N ALA A 566 13.24 37.21 -29.35
CA ALA A 566 12.60 35.94 -29.66
C ALA A 566 11.18 36.10 -30.23
N ASP A 567 10.80 37.32 -30.61
CA ASP A 567 9.50 37.68 -31.20
C ASP A 567 8.30 37.22 -30.32
N PRO A 568 8.21 37.63 -29.04
CA PRO A 568 7.13 37.23 -28.16
C PRO A 568 5.92 38.16 -28.31
N ASP A 569 4.71 37.66 -28.10
CA ASP A 569 3.52 38.50 -27.88
C ASP A 569 3.29 38.73 -26.38
N VAL A 570 3.55 37.68 -25.60
CA VAL A 570 3.34 37.66 -24.15
C VAL A 570 4.61 37.18 -23.46
N ILE A 571 4.99 37.89 -22.42
CA ILE A 571 6.12 37.52 -21.56
C ILE A 571 5.63 37.33 -20.13
N MET A 572 5.94 36.20 -19.51
CA MET A 572 5.76 36.01 -18.07
C MET A 572 7.11 35.94 -17.38
N VAL A 573 7.32 36.80 -16.39
CA VAL A 573 8.49 36.80 -15.54
C VAL A 573 8.07 36.27 -14.17
N GLY A 574 8.69 35.19 -13.71
CA GLY A 574 8.29 34.52 -12.47
C GLY A 574 8.22 35.49 -11.29
N GLU A 575 9.17 36.40 -11.20
CA GLU A 575 9.18 37.49 -10.22
C GLU A 575 10.12 38.63 -10.61
N MET A 576 9.86 39.84 -10.10
CA MET A 576 10.75 41.01 -10.24
C MET A 576 11.40 41.34 -8.89
N ARG A 577 12.46 40.64 -8.54
CA ARG A 577 13.16 40.88 -7.27
C ARG A 577 14.03 42.13 -7.28
N ASP A 578 14.66 42.41 -8.42
CA ASP A 578 15.65 43.46 -8.57
C ASP A 578 15.19 44.57 -9.54
N VAL A 579 15.87 45.71 -9.44
CA VAL A 579 15.62 46.93 -10.21
C VAL A 579 15.81 46.71 -11.70
N GLU A 580 16.78 45.88 -12.08
CA GLU A 580 17.13 45.63 -13.47
C GLU A 580 16.01 44.86 -14.19
N THR A 581 15.56 43.75 -13.60
CA THR A 581 14.45 42.95 -14.11
C THR A 581 13.17 43.77 -14.20
N ALA A 582 12.87 44.59 -13.18
CA ALA A 582 11.70 45.46 -13.17
C ALA A 582 11.73 46.52 -14.30
N LYS A 583 12.89 47.16 -14.54
CA LYS A 583 13.06 48.13 -15.64
C LYS A 583 12.80 47.49 -16.99
N ILE A 584 13.43 46.35 -17.25
CA ILE A 584 13.29 45.66 -18.54
C ILE A 584 11.83 45.20 -18.74
N ALA A 585 11.14 44.76 -17.69
CA ALA A 585 9.74 44.35 -17.78
C ALA A 585 8.80 45.52 -18.11
N ILE A 586 9.05 46.70 -17.53
CA ILE A 586 8.31 47.93 -17.85
C ILE A 586 8.61 48.36 -19.29
N GLU A 587 9.88 48.37 -19.70
CA GLU A 587 10.27 48.70 -21.09
C GLU A 587 9.65 47.72 -22.11
N ALA A 588 9.64 46.43 -21.83
CA ALA A 588 8.97 45.41 -22.64
C ALA A 588 7.47 45.71 -22.79
N SER A 589 6.83 46.10 -21.69
CA SER A 589 5.40 46.46 -21.67
C SER A 589 5.08 47.69 -22.51
N LEU A 590 6.00 48.67 -22.56
CA LEU A 590 5.85 49.90 -23.35
C LEU A 590 6.19 49.68 -24.84
N THR A 591 6.93 48.62 -25.16
CA THR A 591 7.34 48.28 -26.54
C THR A 591 6.43 47.29 -27.23
N GLY A 592 5.20 47.12 -26.74
CA GLY A 592 4.16 46.35 -27.42
C GLY A 592 3.99 44.90 -26.94
N HIS A 593 4.57 44.54 -25.80
CA HIS A 593 4.41 43.20 -25.22
C HIS A 593 3.43 43.20 -24.05
N LEU A 594 2.63 42.14 -23.90
CA LEU A 594 1.88 41.91 -22.67
C LEU A 594 2.78 41.20 -21.66
N VAL A 595 3.07 41.85 -20.53
CA VAL A 595 3.97 41.32 -19.51
C VAL A 595 3.20 40.97 -18.25
N LEU A 596 3.37 39.74 -17.78
CA LEU A 596 2.83 39.26 -16.51
C LEU A 596 3.99 39.00 -15.55
N SER A 597 3.88 39.44 -14.31
CA SER A 597 4.91 39.18 -13.32
C SER A 597 4.40 39.10 -11.89
N THR A 598 5.26 38.69 -10.96
CA THR A 598 4.97 38.68 -9.52
C THR A 598 5.88 39.56 -8.68
N LEU A 599 5.33 40.04 -7.57
CA LEU A 599 6.03 40.76 -6.50
C LEU A 599 5.54 40.29 -5.13
N HIS A 600 6.34 40.58 -4.10
CA HIS A 600 6.05 40.27 -2.70
C HIS A 600 5.64 41.52 -1.91
N THR A 601 4.42 41.99 -2.14
CA THR A 601 3.79 43.11 -1.41
C THR A 601 2.49 42.63 -0.74
N ASN A 602 1.96 43.41 0.20
CA ASN A 602 0.79 43.00 0.97
C ASN A 602 -0.53 43.38 0.31
N SER A 603 -0.55 44.47 -0.46
CA SER A 603 -1.73 44.98 -1.15
C SER A 603 -1.41 45.44 -2.59
N ALA A 604 -2.45 45.59 -3.40
CA ALA A 604 -2.36 46.10 -4.75
C ALA A 604 -1.91 47.57 -4.79
N PRO A 605 -2.46 48.50 -3.98
CA PRO A 605 -1.96 49.88 -3.89
C PRO A 605 -0.49 49.99 -3.44
N GLU A 606 -0.08 49.22 -2.42
CA GLU A 606 1.31 49.23 -1.90
C GLU A 606 2.32 48.85 -2.98
N THR A 607 1.93 48.00 -3.92
CA THR A 607 2.77 47.60 -5.06
C THR A 607 3.18 48.78 -5.92
N LEU A 608 2.26 49.75 -6.10
CA LEU A 608 2.53 50.94 -6.92
C LEU A 608 3.62 51.79 -6.28
N THR A 609 3.49 52.07 -4.98
CA THR A 609 4.47 52.79 -4.19
C THR A 609 5.80 52.04 -4.14
N ARG A 610 5.76 50.71 -3.92
CA ARG A 610 6.96 49.88 -3.81
C ARG A 610 7.81 49.91 -5.08
N LEU A 611 7.20 49.87 -6.27
CA LEU A 611 7.96 49.96 -7.52
C LEU A 611 8.63 51.33 -7.71
N ILE A 612 7.96 52.40 -7.31
CA ILE A 612 8.56 53.75 -7.31
C ILE A 612 9.74 53.81 -6.32
N GLU A 613 9.60 53.26 -5.12
CA GLU A 613 10.68 53.17 -4.12
C GLU A 613 11.86 52.30 -4.59
N MET A 614 11.60 51.27 -5.40
CA MET A 614 12.64 50.48 -6.06
C MET A 614 13.37 51.25 -7.18
N GLY A 615 12.97 52.50 -7.46
CA GLY A 615 13.61 53.36 -8.44
C GLY A 615 13.05 53.23 -9.85
N MET A 616 11.81 52.75 -10.01
CA MET A 616 11.10 52.83 -11.29
C MET A 616 10.62 54.25 -11.53
N ASP A 617 10.78 54.73 -12.77
CA ASP A 617 10.26 56.03 -13.17
C ASP A 617 8.71 56.05 -13.12
N PRO A 618 8.08 56.96 -12.36
CA PRO A 618 6.63 56.98 -12.19
C PRO A 618 5.86 57.16 -13.50
N PHE A 619 6.41 57.87 -14.48
CA PHE A 619 5.76 58.09 -15.77
C PHE A 619 5.72 56.81 -16.58
N SER A 620 6.87 56.19 -16.78
CA SER A 620 7.04 54.95 -17.54
C SER A 620 6.22 53.81 -16.91
N PHE A 621 6.27 53.67 -15.58
CA PHE A 621 5.50 52.66 -14.87
C PHE A 621 3.99 52.89 -14.99
N SER A 622 3.53 54.13 -14.81
CA SER A 622 2.11 54.49 -14.93
C SER A 622 1.55 54.21 -16.33
N ASP A 623 2.33 54.47 -17.38
CA ASP A 623 1.92 54.19 -18.75
C ASP A 623 1.90 52.68 -19.04
N ALA A 624 2.86 51.92 -18.49
CA ALA A 624 2.96 50.47 -18.67
C ALA A 624 1.86 49.68 -17.94
N VAL A 625 1.53 50.04 -16.68
CA VAL A 625 0.67 49.21 -15.82
C VAL A 625 -0.79 49.17 -16.30
N LEU A 626 -1.36 47.97 -16.33
CA LEU A 626 -2.78 47.69 -16.60
C LEU A 626 -3.56 47.46 -15.31
N GLY A 627 -2.97 46.73 -14.37
CA GLY A 627 -3.58 46.44 -13.09
C GLY A 627 -2.72 45.57 -12.20
N VAL A 628 -3.09 45.54 -10.92
CA VAL A 628 -2.42 44.76 -9.87
C VAL A 628 -3.44 43.89 -9.17
N ILE A 629 -3.12 42.60 -9.04
CA ILE A 629 -3.95 41.57 -8.41
C ILE A 629 -3.23 41.11 -7.15
N ALA A 630 -3.64 41.62 -6.00
CA ALA A 630 -3.17 41.10 -4.72
C ALA A 630 -3.98 39.87 -4.32
N GLN A 631 -3.28 38.86 -3.79
CA GLN A 631 -3.88 37.57 -3.45
C GLN A 631 -3.43 37.04 -2.09
N ARG A 632 -4.36 36.35 -1.42
CA ARG A 632 -4.14 35.51 -0.22
C ARG A 632 -4.91 34.20 -0.38
N LEU A 633 -4.52 33.16 0.36
CA LEU A 633 -5.28 31.90 0.44
C LEU A 633 -5.72 31.66 1.88
N ALA A 634 -7.02 31.63 2.11
CA ALA A 634 -7.64 31.16 3.35
C ALA A 634 -8.08 29.70 3.20
N ARG A 635 -8.37 29.01 4.31
CA ARG A 635 -8.93 27.66 4.25
C ARG A 635 -10.40 27.71 3.89
N ALA A 636 -10.83 26.81 3.00
CA ALA A 636 -12.24 26.68 2.66
C ALA A 636 -12.96 25.80 3.69
N LEU A 637 -14.18 26.20 4.09
CA LEU A 637 -15.05 25.37 4.91
C LEU A 637 -15.36 24.06 4.19
N CYS A 638 -15.34 22.95 4.92
CA CYS A 638 -15.64 21.65 4.35
C CYS A 638 -17.10 21.61 3.86
N SER A 639 -17.30 21.33 2.56
CA SER A 639 -18.63 21.26 1.94
C SER A 639 -19.55 20.19 2.54
N HIS A 640 -18.98 19.15 3.18
CA HIS A 640 -19.74 18.04 3.76
C HIS A 640 -20.23 18.29 5.19
N CYS A 641 -19.53 19.12 5.98
CA CYS A 641 -19.85 19.32 7.40
C CYS A 641 -20.01 20.77 7.83
N ARG A 642 -19.89 21.76 6.93
CA ARG A 642 -20.24 23.14 7.29
C ARG A 642 -21.70 23.22 7.72
N ARG A 643 -21.98 23.88 8.84
CA ARG A 643 -23.34 24.05 9.38
C ARG A 643 -23.67 25.53 9.61
N PRO A 644 -24.93 25.94 9.38
CA PRO A 644 -25.38 27.27 9.75
C PRO A 644 -25.46 27.39 11.28
N ARG A 645 -24.94 28.49 11.82
CA ARG A 645 -25.02 28.84 13.23
C ARG A 645 -25.49 30.30 13.38
N PRO A 646 -26.38 30.61 14.35
CA PRO A 646 -26.76 31.98 14.63
C PRO A 646 -25.52 32.84 14.92
N ALA A 647 -25.40 33.96 14.23
CA ALA A 647 -24.31 34.90 14.39
C ALA A 647 -24.64 35.89 15.51
N SER A 648 -23.73 36.03 16.48
CA SER A 648 -23.88 37.05 17.51
C SER A 648 -23.82 38.44 16.89
N ARG A 649 -24.46 39.42 17.55
CA ARG A 649 -24.39 40.82 17.13
C ARG A 649 -22.95 41.34 17.11
N GLU A 650 -22.12 40.86 18.03
CA GLU A 650 -20.70 41.20 18.11
C GLU A 650 -19.93 40.69 16.89
N THR A 651 -20.03 39.39 16.56
CA THR A 651 -19.37 38.82 15.38
C THR A 651 -19.82 39.50 14.08
N TRP A 652 -21.09 39.87 13.97
CA TRP A 652 -21.57 40.59 12.80
C TRP A 652 -21.04 42.03 12.75
N SER A 653 -20.94 42.70 13.90
CA SER A 653 -20.31 44.02 14.01
C SER A 653 -18.84 43.97 13.60
N ASP A 654 -18.11 42.92 13.96
CA ASP A 654 -16.71 42.74 13.56
C ASP A 654 -16.57 42.56 12.04
N LEU A 655 -17.49 41.83 11.41
CA LEU A 655 -17.55 41.70 9.94
C LEU A 655 -17.80 43.05 9.26
N ILE A 656 -18.76 43.83 9.75
CA ILE A 656 -19.06 45.17 9.23
C ILE A 656 -17.85 46.10 9.40
N ALA A 657 -17.23 46.10 10.58
CA ALA A 657 -16.05 46.91 10.85
C ALA A 657 -14.86 46.53 9.96
N ALA A 658 -14.63 45.24 9.75
CA ALA A 658 -13.57 44.73 8.87
C ALA A 658 -13.81 45.08 7.38
N TYR A 659 -15.07 45.22 6.97
CA TYR A 659 -15.44 45.66 5.62
C TYR A 659 -15.42 47.19 5.47
N GLY A 660 -15.69 47.93 6.54
CA GLY A 660 -16.00 49.36 6.50
C GLY A 660 -17.51 49.59 6.38
N GLU A 661 -18.10 50.23 7.39
CA GLU A 661 -19.56 50.33 7.58
C GLU A 661 -20.29 50.95 6.39
N GLU A 662 -19.82 52.10 5.91
CA GLU A 662 -20.42 52.79 4.76
C GLU A 662 -20.43 51.91 3.50
N ARG A 663 -19.30 51.27 3.18
CA ARG A 663 -19.15 50.43 2.00
C ARG A 663 -19.89 49.10 2.12
N TYR A 664 -19.99 48.55 3.32
CA TYR A 664 -20.73 47.31 3.57
C TYR A 664 -22.21 47.48 3.19
N HIS A 665 -22.79 48.61 3.60
CA HIS A 665 -24.17 48.95 3.27
C HIS A 665 -24.34 49.36 1.80
N ALA A 666 -23.40 50.12 1.23
CA ALA A 666 -23.42 50.50 -0.18
C ALA A 666 -23.38 49.28 -1.13
N ASP A 667 -22.63 48.24 -0.76
CA ASP A 667 -22.52 46.99 -1.53
C ASP A 667 -23.73 46.05 -1.35
N GLY A 668 -24.73 46.45 -0.55
CA GLY A 668 -25.98 45.72 -0.38
C GLY A 668 -25.89 44.48 0.49
N PHE A 669 -24.89 44.38 1.38
CA PHE A 669 -24.79 43.27 2.32
C PHE A 669 -25.84 43.38 3.44
N PRO A 670 -26.33 42.23 3.96
CA PRO A 670 -27.41 42.22 4.94
C PRO A 670 -26.99 42.83 6.29
N ALA A 671 -27.88 43.63 6.90
CA ALA A 671 -27.71 44.06 8.29
C ALA A 671 -27.89 42.87 9.25
N TRP A 672 -27.35 42.99 10.47
CA TRP A 672 -27.57 41.97 11.50
C TRP A 672 -29.05 41.87 11.84
N SER A 673 -29.54 40.63 12.01
CA SER A 673 -30.85 40.31 12.57
C SER A 673 -30.72 39.12 13.51
N PRO A 674 -31.71 38.87 14.40
CA PRO A 674 -31.70 37.69 15.27
C PRO A 674 -31.61 36.35 14.52
N ASP A 675 -32.05 36.34 13.25
CA ASP A 675 -32.01 35.16 12.36
C ASP A 675 -30.75 35.11 11.49
N ALA A 676 -29.80 36.05 11.67
CA ALA A 676 -28.56 36.06 10.91
C ALA A 676 -27.74 34.80 11.20
N VAL A 677 -27.34 34.10 10.15
CA VAL A 677 -26.56 32.86 10.24
C VAL A 677 -25.24 32.97 9.49
N LEU A 678 -24.20 32.37 10.07
CA LEU A 678 -22.92 32.15 9.42
C LEU A 678 -22.63 30.66 9.33
N MET A 679 -21.94 30.24 8.28
CA MET A 679 -21.46 28.87 8.16
C MET A 679 -20.20 28.70 9.01
N LEU A 680 -20.17 27.70 9.88
CA LEU A 680 -19.00 27.39 10.71
C LEU A 680 -18.46 25.98 10.44
N ALA A 681 -17.17 25.81 10.77
CA ALA A 681 -16.45 24.54 10.72
C ALA A 681 -16.91 23.59 11.85
N GLU A 682 -17.40 22.40 11.50
CA GLU A 682 -17.81 21.37 12.48
C GLU A 682 -16.80 20.21 12.56
N GLY A 683 -16.32 19.73 11.41
CA GLY A 683 -15.46 18.56 11.31
C GLY A 683 -16.22 17.28 10.97
N CYS A 684 -15.68 16.49 10.04
CA CYS A 684 -16.17 15.15 9.68
C CYS A 684 -15.01 14.30 9.15
N GLU A 685 -15.26 13.02 8.87
CA GLU A 685 -14.26 12.10 8.32
C GLU A 685 -13.65 12.61 6.99
N LYS A 686 -14.43 13.28 6.13
CA LYS A 686 -13.93 13.80 4.85
C LYS A 686 -12.92 14.94 4.97
N CYS A 687 -12.78 15.55 6.15
CA CYS A 687 -11.82 16.60 6.44
C CYS A 687 -10.97 16.29 7.68
N ASP A 688 -10.88 15.01 8.07
CA ASP A 688 -10.15 14.54 9.26
C ASP A 688 -10.54 15.28 10.55
N GLY A 689 -11.82 15.63 10.70
CA GLY A 689 -12.31 16.36 11.87
C GLY A 689 -11.91 17.84 11.94
N LYS A 690 -11.19 18.38 10.94
CA LYS A 690 -10.68 19.77 10.96
C LYS A 690 -11.74 20.83 10.65
N GLY A 691 -12.79 20.46 9.93
CA GLY A 691 -13.87 21.35 9.47
C GLY A 691 -13.52 22.18 8.22
N TYR A 692 -12.31 22.05 7.70
CA TYR A 692 -11.83 22.70 6.47
C TYR A 692 -11.30 21.67 5.48
N ARG A 693 -11.49 21.92 4.19
CA ARG A 693 -10.90 21.10 3.12
C ARG A 693 -10.65 21.96 1.90
N GLY A 694 -9.38 22.04 1.47
CA GLY A 694 -8.98 22.92 0.38
C GLY A 694 -8.88 24.38 0.79
N ARG A 695 -8.74 25.26 -0.20
CA ARG A 695 -8.41 26.67 -0.01
C ARG A 695 -9.33 27.57 -0.83
N VAL A 696 -9.59 28.76 -0.32
CA VAL A 696 -10.27 29.84 -1.04
C VAL A 696 -9.31 31.00 -1.22
N ALA A 697 -9.18 31.51 -2.44
CA ALA A 697 -8.35 32.68 -2.70
C ALA A 697 -9.12 33.95 -2.37
N LEU A 698 -8.47 34.93 -1.77
CA LEU A 698 -8.99 36.29 -1.54
C LEU A 698 -8.29 37.22 -2.52
N HIS A 699 -9.03 38.08 -3.21
CA HIS A 699 -8.52 38.91 -4.29
C HIS A 699 -8.82 40.39 -4.10
N GLU A 700 -7.80 41.20 -4.27
CA GLU A 700 -7.90 42.65 -4.38
C GLU A 700 -7.36 43.04 -5.75
N VAL A 701 -8.24 43.53 -6.63
CA VAL A 701 -7.92 43.84 -8.03
C VAL A 701 -8.03 45.34 -8.27
N LEU A 702 -6.88 45.97 -8.40
CA LEU A 702 -6.70 47.37 -8.75
C LEU A 702 -6.58 47.49 -10.27
N VAL A 703 -7.46 48.30 -10.87
CA VAL A 703 -7.42 48.66 -12.29
C VAL A 703 -6.66 49.97 -12.43
N ALA A 704 -5.68 50.04 -13.33
CA ALA A 704 -4.91 51.27 -13.58
C ALA A 704 -5.70 52.25 -14.47
N THR A 705 -6.74 52.86 -13.90
CA THR A 705 -7.54 53.91 -14.55
C THR A 705 -6.72 55.18 -14.79
N ALA A 706 -7.24 56.12 -15.58
CA ALA A 706 -6.55 57.39 -15.84
C ALA A 706 -6.23 58.18 -14.56
N GLU A 707 -7.13 58.15 -13.58
CA GLU A 707 -6.97 58.83 -12.28
C GLU A 707 -5.90 58.13 -11.43
N ILE A 708 -5.91 56.80 -11.37
CA ILE A 708 -4.86 56.02 -10.69
C ILE A 708 -3.50 56.25 -11.36
N LYS A 709 -3.45 56.25 -12.69
CA LYS A 709 -2.23 56.57 -13.45
C LYS A 709 -1.71 57.98 -13.15
N HIS A 710 -2.61 58.95 -13.04
CA HIS A 710 -2.25 60.31 -12.63
C HIS A 710 -1.73 60.36 -11.19
N ALA A 711 -2.34 59.62 -10.27
CA ALA A 711 -1.89 59.50 -8.89
C ALA A 711 -0.47 58.91 -8.79
N ILE A 712 -0.17 57.87 -9.58
CA ILE A 712 1.18 57.28 -9.71
C ILE A 712 2.17 58.34 -10.20
N LYS A 713 1.86 59.07 -11.29
CA LYS A 713 2.75 60.11 -11.86
C LYS A 713 3.05 61.25 -10.88
N ARG A 714 2.11 61.56 -9.99
CA ARG A 714 2.27 62.58 -8.94
C ARG A 714 2.86 62.04 -7.65
N ASN A 715 3.12 60.74 -7.57
CA ASN A 715 3.62 60.06 -6.39
C ASN A 715 2.77 60.35 -5.14
N LEU A 716 1.44 60.21 -5.28
CA LEU A 716 0.52 60.44 -4.17
C LEU A 716 0.73 59.41 -3.04
N PRO A 717 0.41 59.78 -1.78
CA PRO A 717 0.45 58.84 -0.66
C PRO A 717 -0.39 57.59 -0.90
N LEU A 718 0.05 56.48 -0.30
CA LEU A 718 -0.61 55.17 -0.40
C LEU A 718 -2.10 55.21 -0.05
N GLU A 719 -2.46 55.92 1.02
CA GLU A 719 -3.83 56.02 1.50
C GLU A 719 -4.75 56.68 0.46
N GLU A 720 -4.29 57.76 -0.20
CA GLU A 720 -5.06 58.44 -1.24
C GLU A 720 -5.26 57.55 -2.48
N ILE A 721 -4.22 56.79 -2.88
CA ILE A 721 -4.32 55.83 -3.99
C ILE A 721 -5.29 54.71 -3.65
N ARG A 722 -5.25 54.22 -2.40
CA ARG A 722 -6.14 53.17 -1.92
C ARG A 722 -7.59 53.65 -1.93
N ASP A 723 -7.87 54.81 -1.37
CA ASP A 723 -9.23 55.34 -1.28
C ASP A 723 -9.81 55.61 -2.67
N LEU A 724 -9.01 56.17 -3.59
CA LEU A 724 -9.38 56.32 -5.00
C LEU A 724 -9.71 54.97 -5.67
N ALA A 725 -8.90 53.94 -5.43
CA ALA A 725 -9.15 52.61 -5.98
C ALA A 725 -10.43 51.99 -5.40
N LEU A 726 -10.68 52.15 -4.10
CA LEU A 726 -11.90 51.69 -3.44
C LEU A 726 -13.14 52.40 -4.00
N ASP A 727 -13.06 53.71 -4.26
CA ASP A 727 -14.15 54.50 -4.87
C ASP A 727 -14.44 54.08 -6.31
N GLN A 728 -13.41 53.60 -7.03
CA GLN A 728 -13.56 52.95 -8.35
C GLN A 728 -14.00 51.47 -8.25
N GLY A 729 -14.51 51.06 -7.09
CA GLY A 729 -15.13 49.77 -6.83
C GLY A 729 -14.15 48.66 -6.48
N MET A 730 -12.87 48.94 -6.23
CA MET A 730 -11.95 47.93 -5.70
C MET A 730 -12.46 47.48 -4.33
N ARG A 731 -12.44 46.17 -4.09
CA ARG A 731 -12.59 45.61 -2.74
C ARG A 731 -11.21 45.25 -2.21
N SER A 732 -10.93 45.63 -0.97
CA SER A 732 -9.70 45.19 -0.31
C SER A 732 -9.70 43.68 -0.10
N LEU A 733 -8.53 43.09 0.18
CA LEU A 733 -8.44 41.66 0.52
C LEU A 733 -9.37 41.27 1.68
N LYS A 734 -9.48 42.14 2.70
CA LYS A 734 -10.34 41.94 3.87
C LYS A 734 -11.82 42.04 3.49
N MET A 735 -12.21 43.00 2.65
CA MET A 735 -13.58 43.12 2.12
C MET A 735 -13.99 41.89 1.29
N ASP A 736 -13.14 41.42 0.39
CA ASP A 736 -13.40 40.20 -0.41
C ASP A 736 -13.49 38.95 0.49
N GLY A 737 -12.66 38.90 1.54
CA GLY A 737 -12.74 37.87 2.59
C GLY A 737 -14.08 37.86 3.31
N VAL A 738 -14.55 39.02 3.80
CA VAL A 738 -15.85 39.15 4.47
C VAL A 738 -16.99 38.74 3.52
N ALA A 739 -16.96 39.15 2.25
CA ALA A 739 -17.95 38.70 1.26
C ALA A 739 -18.00 37.17 1.12
N LYS A 740 -16.85 36.49 1.22
CA LYS A 740 -16.74 35.03 1.17
C LYS A 740 -17.17 34.34 2.47
N VAL A 741 -17.04 35.01 3.61
CA VAL A 741 -17.62 34.56 4.89
C VAL A 741 -19.14 34.58 4.80
N LEU A 742 -19.72 35.67 4.32
CA LEU A 742 -21.17 35.78 4.11
C LEU A 742 -21.70 34.76 3.09
N ALA A 743 -20.89 34.39 2.10
CA ALA A 743 -21.20 33.32 1.15
C ALA A 743 -20.96 31.89 1.70
N GLY A 744 -20.49 31.74 2.94
CA GLY A 744 -20.24 30.46 3.59
C GLY A 744 -19.09 29.64 2.99
N GLN A 745 -18.12 30.30 2.35
CA GLN A 745 -16.96 29.65 1.72
C GLN A 745 -15.79 29.48 2.70
N THR A 746 -15.64 30.41 3.63
CA THR A 746 -14.65 30.45 4.72
C THR A 746 -15.33 31.03 5.97
N ASP A 747 -14.62 31.08 7.10
CA ASP A 747 -15.02 31.87 8.27
C ASP A 747 -14.09 33.07 8.50
N PHE A 748 -14.50 33.90 9.45
CA PHE A 748 -13.85 35.17 9.77
C PHE A 748 -12.43 34.98 10.33
N ASP A 749 -12.22 33.96 11.16
CA ASP A 749 -10.91 33.65 11.74
C ASP A 749 -9.87 33.36 10.66
N GLN A 750 -10.24 32.60 9.62
CA GLN A 750 -9.33 32.34 8.50
C GLN A 750 -9.03 33.61 7.69
N VAL A 751 -9.99 34.51 7.50
CA VAL A 751 -9.77 35.79 6.81
C VAL A 751 -8.78 36.65 7.60
N MET A 752 -9.03 36.85 8.89
CA MET A 752 -8.16 37.66 9.76
C MET A 752 -6.75 37.08 9.91
N LYS A 753 -6.60 35.76 9.77
CA LYS A 753 -5.29 35.11 9.80
C LYS A 753 -4.40 35.45 8.60
N VAL A 754 -4.99 35.76 7.45
CA VAL A 754 -4.25 35.97 6.19
C VAL A 754 -4.27 37.42 5.70
N CYS A 755 -5.25 38.21 6.16
CA CYS A 755 -5.39 39.63 5.91
C CYS A 755 -4.94 40.41 7.15
N LEU A 756 -3.80 41.11 7.04
CA LEU A 756 -3.36 42.07 8.05
C LEU A 756 -4.37 43.22 8.13
#